data_AF-A0A847G9C6-F1
#
_entry.id   AF-A0A847G9C6-F1
#
_cell.length_a   1.000
_cell.length_b   1.000
_cell.length_c   1.000
_cell.angle_alpha   90.00
_cell.angle_beta   90.00
_cell.angle_gamma   90.00
#
_symmetry.space_group_name_H-M   'P 1'
#
loop_
_entity.id
_entity.type
_entity.pdbx_description
1 polymer ?
#
loop_
_entity_poly.entity_id
_entity_poly.type
_entity_poly.pdbx_seq_one_letter_code
_entity_poly.pdbx_strand_id
1 'polypeptide(L)'
;MTKRALIAVMVVLAAGLPFTNPAQAQAAHLLQPDAGGPWNSLQDVQNALPGVLDDMFNTYSDCPLWSTACGGNPTSISSQVIGQNGPTWSGTADHGAATSPSWAYSAKSVPETSYLGLVDRVASGACTGLSVATENAIKASWDLNLAKPVPEVALGSTRITANVNYSGTNVNVDHTTTLTTGQENSICATVLVINTCFPFDVPPMGELLDEADVRLEPALRNMTAAYMTGATPKGVAYWRSFMGKLAFTFVKELLPGILNNLDFKSDGSVYVPTSDPGEALRAAVLMGISQIELTPADDKADTPCAPWGTSTDLDTGTLPRIEFDGGYIDNARVRIPGGNICTGITAWASNYDIGVGKYSGQAARLAVATNVGDLNGDGTFNFSSWTASGGSFDAYAMRENAMTPNPVTISAQPAGNWASADPNDPGSPVITNGNWTLTVGMLNPHVYDVDWYYGATPDTLALVQSSSSLSRQYTGLPWGVSYAKAVVKGKCGAADATSNTVALKSVPPITVFAQVPARIAILEDEYYADVPFGAQIGDSTALTFQWFRKVGVATEFTEFGLPTADGLLNIPEDPGAPQGAGPADSGQYFCRVTSNVWGHSIDSQVTSVNVVSFDSNVYDPFAQSGPQGRVIDNPAVIAVDSGATPPTITVDGTPYLGELAATDIAPGVAVFRFESIKVGAGAAVTLAGNRPVSILAAGDMVWDAAVTVTPGTLGGGAGGAGGAGG
;
A
#
# COMPACT_ATOMS: atom_id res chain seq x y z
N MET A 1 -6.23 33.64 48.11
CA MET A 1 -7.07 33.02 49.15
C MET A 1 -6.15 32.24 50.08
N THR A 2 -6.32 32.38 51.39
CA THR A 2 -5.48 31.67 52.38
C THR A 2 -5.90 30.20 52.47
N LYS A 3 -4.92 29.30 52.71
CA LYS A 3 -5.04 27.82 52.85
C LYS A 3 -6.20 27.32 53.74
N ARG A 4 -6.83 28.20 54.54
CA ARG A 4 -7.98 27.91 55.42
C ARG A 4 -9.35 28.03 54.76
N ALA A 5 -9.46 28.56 53.54
CA ALA A 5 -10.74 28.82 52.89
C ALA A 5 -11.32 27.61 52.12
N LEU A 6 -10.49 26.61 51.74
CA LEU A 6 -10.98 25.46 50.95
C LEU A 6 -11.89 24.53 51.76
N ILE A 7 -11.56 24.30 53.04
CA ILE A 7 -12.35 23.42 53.93
C ILE A 7 -13.73 24.05 54.25
N ALA A 8 -13.84 25.38 54.25
CA ALA A 8 -15.12 26.06 54.49
C ALA A 8 -16.08 25.99 53.29
N VAL A 9 -15.58 25.71 52.08
CA VAL A 9 -16.42 25.53 50.88
C VAL A 9 -16.95 24.09 50.77
N MET A 10 -16.35 23.12 51.47
CA MET A 10 -16.78 21.71 51.53
C MET A 10 -18.16 21.48 52.19
N VAL A 11 -18.79 22.50 52.79
CA VAL A 11 -20.05 22.33 53.56
C VAL A 11 -21.30 22.88 52.85
N VAL A 12 -21.20 23.60 51.71
CA VAL A 12 -22.36 24.40 51.19
C VAL A 12 -22.82 24.09 49.77
N LEU A 13 -22.15 23.25 48.97
CA LEU A 13 -22.51 23.07 47.54
C LEU A 13 -23.16 21.72 47.16
N ALA A 14 -23.61 20.94 48.14
CA ALA A 14 -24.41 19.72 47.92
C ALA A 14 -25.92 20.02 47.91
N ALA A 15 -26.44 20.76 46.92
CA ALA A 15 -27.88 20.86 46.70
C ALA A 15 -28.26 21.26 45.27
N GLY A 16 -28.45 20.25 44.42
CA GLY A 16 -29.48 20.18 43.37
C GLY A 16 -29.27 21.00 42.10
N LEU A 17 -29.32 20.33 40.94
CA LEU A 17 -30.08 20.74 39.74
C LEU A 17 -30.16 19.55 38.76
N PRO A 18 -31.22 19.46 37.93
CA PRO A 18 -31.61 18.24 37.23
C PRO A 18 -30.84 18.00 35.93
N PHE A 19 -30.68 16.72 35.61
CA PHE A 19 -30.01 16.18 34.43
C PHE A 19 -30.67 16.61 33.11
N THR A 20 -29.87 17.18 32.21
CA THR A 20 -30.14 17.21 30.76
C THR A 20 -28.98 16.55 30.02
N ASN A 21 -29.29 15.77 28.99
CA ASN A 21 -28.37 14.88 28.24
C ASN A 21 -26.97 15.47 27.94
N PRO A 22 -25.89 14.96 28.56
CA PRO A 22 -24.55 15.54 28.48
C PRO A 22 -23.65 15.00 27.35
N ALA A 23 -24.08 13.96 26.64
CA ALA A 23 -23.19 13.12 25.82
C ALA A 23 -22.54 13.83 24.60
N GLN A 24 -23.11 14.91 24.07
CA GLN A 24 -22.54 15.65 22.94
C GLN A 24 -21.79 16.93 23.34
N ALA A 25 -22.01 17.45 24.55
CA ALA A 25 -21.35 18.67 25.00
C ALA A 25 -19.97 18.38 25.60
N GLN A 26 -19.82 17.37 26.47
CA GLN A 26 -18.56 17.12 27.20
C GLN A 26 -17.32 16.86 26.31
N ALA A 27 -17.49 16.33 25.09
CA ALA A 27 -16.37 16.02 24.21
C ALA A 27 -15.65 17.25 23.64
N ALA A 28 -16.34 18.39 23.53
CA ALA A 28 -15.76 19.65 23.08
C ALA A 28 -15.07 20.44 24.21
N HIS A 29 -15.49 20.24 25.47
CA HIS A 29 -15.15 21.16 26.57
C HIS A 29 -13.73 21.01 27.13
N LEU A 30 -13.03 19.88 26.94
CA LEU A 30 -11.72 19.63 27.58
C LEU A 30 -10.51 20.07 26.73
N LEU A 31 -10.71 20.36 25.43
CA LEU A 31 -9.68 20.83 24.48
C LEU A 31 -10.02 22.20 23.86
N GLN A 32 -10.97 22.94 24.43
CA GLN A 32 -11.41 24.23 23.90
C GLN A 32 -11.44 25.28 25.02
N PRO A 33 -10.51 26.26 25.03
CA PRO A 33 -10.47 27.31 26.04
C PRO A 33 -11.68 28.22 26.07
N ASP A 34 -12.33 28.38 24.93
CA ASP A 34 -13.61 29.06 24.74
C ASP A 34 -14.81 28.28 25.30
N ALA A 35 -14.68 26.97 25.50
CA ALA A 35 -15.68 26.11 26.17
C ALA A 35 -15.32 25.77 27.64
N GLY A 36 -14.26 26.38 28.17
CA GLY A 36 -13.81 26.23 29.56
C GLY A 36 -12.67 25.24 29.81
N GLY A 37 -12.06 24.66 28.77
CA GLY A 37 -10.88 23.78 28.87
C GLY A 37 -9.53 24.53 28.88
N PRO A 38 -8.41 23.92 29.30
CA PRO A 38 -7.14 24.66 29.38
C PRO A 38 -6.23 24.55 28.14
N TRP A 39 -6.57 23.77 27.11
CA TRP A 39 -5.72 23.52 25.93
C TRP A 39 -6.49 23.61 24.62
N ASN A 40 -5.81 23.78 23.48
CA ASN A 40 -6.43 23.83 22.14
C ASN A 40 -6.23 22.56 21.30
N SER A 41 -5.33 21.67 21.72
CA SER A 41 -4.92 20.48 20.97
C SER A 41 -4.36 19.40 21.89
N LEU A 42 -4.28 18.16 21.41
CA LEU A 42 -3.57 17.10 22.14
C LEU A 42 -2.08 17.40 22.30
N GLN A 43 -1.49 18.11 21.35
CA GLN A 43 -0.09 18.52 21.43
C GLN A 43 0.16 19.51 22.58
N ASP A 44 -0.79 20.42 22.84
CA ASP A 44 -0.71 21.33 23.99
C ASP A 44 -0.76 20.55 25.31
N VAL A 45 -1.68 19.57 25.42
CA VAL A 45 -1.77 18.68 26.61
C VAL A 45 -0.47 17.90 26.80
N GLN A 46 0.03 17.28 25.72
CA GLN A 46 1.25 16.50 25.70
C GLN A 46 2.47 17.30 26.19
N ASN A 47 2.59 18.56 25.75
CA ASN A 47 3.67 19.45 26.15
C ASN A 47 3.54 19.93 27.60
N ALA A 48 2.30 20.12 28.08
CA ALA A 48 2.03 20.64 29.42
C ALA A 48 2.08 19.56 30.51
N LEU A 49 1.67 18.33 30.22
CA LEU A 49 1.45 17.29 31.23
C LEU A 49 2.66 17.01 32.14
N PRO A 50 3.92 16.91 31.66
CA PRO A 50 5.08 16.77 32.56
C PRO A 50 5.18 17.90 33.58
N GLY A 51 4.93 19.14 33.15
CA GLY A 51 4.96 20.32 34.02
C GLY A 51 3.79 20.34 35.01
N VAL A 52 2.59 19.92 34.59
CA VAL A 52 1.44 19.76 35.51
C VAL A 52 1.76 18.74 36.60
N LEU A 53 2.39 17.62 36.24
CA LEU A 53 2.81 16.60 37.21
C LEU A 53 3.89 17.15 38.16
N ASP A 54 4.90 17.86 37.65
CA ASP A 54 5.93 18.48 38.48
C ASP A 54 5.37 19.59 39.40
N ASP A 55 4.46 20.43 38.92
CA ASP A 55 3.80 21.48 39.71
C ASP A 55 2.99 20.87 40.87
N MET A 56 2.26 19.79 40.57
CA MET A 56 1.53 19.02 41.57
C MET A 56 2.50 18.45 42.61
N PHE A 57 3.54 17.71 42.22
CA PHE A 57 4.49 17.17 43.19
C PHE A 57 5.19 18.26 43.99
N ASN A 58 5.59 19.37 43.36
CA ASN A 58 6.21 20.47 44.06
C ASN A 58 5.29 21.12 45.11
N THR A 59 3.97 21.04 44.94
CA THR A 59 2.99 21.53 45.91
C THR A 59 2.92 20.67 47.18
N TYR A 60 3.15 19.35 47.07
CA TYR A 60 2.91 18.39 48.16
C TYR A 60 4.18 17.75 48.73
N SER A 61 5.25 17.66 47.95
CA SER A 61 6.55 17.09 48.33
C SER A 61 7.71 18.08 48.25
N ASP A 62 7.41 19.38 48.01
CA ASP A 62 8.39 20.47 47.83
C ASP A 62 9.49 20.14 46.80
N CYS A 63 9.16 19.29 45.80
CA CYS A 63 10.08 18.90 44.75
C CYS A 63 9.38 18.47 43.45
N PRO A 64 9.91 18.81 42.26
CA PRO A 64 9.42 18.32 40.96
C PRO A 64 9.81 16.85 40.74
N LEU A 65 9.15 15.95 41.49
CA LEU A 65 9.48 14.53 41.59
C LEU A 65 9.16 13.73 40.32
N TRP A 66 8.35 14.28 39.41
CA TRP A 66 8.02 13.62 38.15
C TRP A 66 9.24 13.56 37.24
N SER A 67 9.92 14.69 37.05
CA SER A 67 11.07 14.81 36.15
C SER A 67 12.42 14.70 36.85
N THR A 68 12.50 14.90 38.16
CA THR A 68 13.77 14.91 38.91
C THR A 68 13.78 13.94 40.10
N ALA A 69 14.98 13.62 40.57
CA ALA A 69 15.19 12.90 41.83
C ALA A 69 15.23 13.90 42.99
N CYS A 70 14.59 13.56 44.10
CA CYS A 70 14.39 14.44 45.25
C CYS A 70 14.92 13.78 46.54
N GLY A 71 15.20 14.56 47.59
CA GLY A 71 15.63 14.01 48.88
C GLY A 71 14.59 13.03 49.43
N GLY A 72 14.91 11.73 49.48
CA GLY A 72 13.98 10.65 49.86
C GLY A 72 13.51 9.75 48.70
N ASN A 73 13.71 10.16 47.44
CA ASN A 73 13.44 9.33 46.26
C ASN A 73 14.61 9.43 45.26
N PRO A 74 15.46 8.39 45.14
CA PRO A 74 16.73 8.48 44.42
C PRO A 74 16.59 8.55 42.89
N THR A 75 15.38 8.40 42.35
CA THR A 75 15.09 8.43 40.90
C THR A 75 13.78 9.18 40.63
N SER A 76 13.65 9.77 39.45
CA SER A 76 12.41 10.45 39.05
C SER A 76 11.27 9.45 38.80
N ILE A 77 10.03 9.84 39.07
CA ILE A 77 8.87 8.94 38.84
C ILE A 77 8.75 8.54 37.37
N SER A 78 8.98 9.47 36.44
CA SER A 78 8.93 9.19 35.00
C SER A 78 9.85 8.03 34.59
N SER A 79 11.04 7.94 35.18
CA SER A 79 12.00 6.85 34.88
C SER A 79 11.57 5.48 35.39
N GLN A 80 10.60 5.44 36.31
CA GLN A 80 10.06 4.23 36.92
C GLN A 80 8.81 3.71 36.20
N VAL A 81 8.28 4.46 35.23
CA VAL A 81 7.11 4.03 34.45
C VAL A 81 7.57 3.06 33.36
N ILE A 82 7.11 1.81 33.43
CA ILE A 82 7.41 0.83 32.39
C ILE A 82 6.86 1.30 31.04
N GLY A 83 7.73 1.30 30.03
CA GLY A 83 7.42 1.74 28.67
C GLY A 83 7.64 3.24 28.43
N GLN A 84 7.94 4.02 29.47
CA GLN A 84 8.33 5.42 29.33
C GLN A 84 9.72 5.54 28.71
N ASN A 85 9.91 6.55 27.86
CA ASN A 85 11.18 6.85 27.21
C ASN A 85 11.45 8.36 27.33
N GLY A 86 12.14 8.74 28.40
CA GLY A 86 12.35 10.14 28.77
C GLY A 86 11.18 10.76 29.55
N PRO A 87 11.39 11.90 30.23
CA PRO A 87 10.38 12.54 31.07
C PRO A 87 9.32 13.33 30.30
N THR A 88 9.57 13.59 29.02
CA THR A 88 8.69 14.38 28.14
C THR A 88 7.99 13.48 27.14
N TRP A 89 6.73 13.77 26.83
CA TRP A 89 6.05 13.13 25.70
C TRP A 89 6.45 13.73 24.35
N SER A 90 7.12 14.89 24.30
CA SER A 90 7.38 15.61 23.03
C SER A 90 8.65 15.16 22.29
N GLY A 91 8.85 15.68 21.08
CA GLY A 91 10.04 15.45 20.27
C GLY A 91 10.13 14.01 19.75
N THR A 92 11.24 13.33 20.05
CA THR A 92 11.51 11.95 19.61
C THR A 92 10.99 10.88 20.57
N ALA A 93 10.29 11.27 21.65
CA ALA A 93 9.75 10.34 22.62
C ALA A 93 8.78 9.35 21.97
N ASP A 94 8.98 8.06 22.25
CA ASP A 94 8.13 6.97 21.76
C ASP A 94 7.86 6.01 22.91
N HIS A 95 6.74 6.21 23.61
CA HIS A 95 6.39 5.36 24.74
C HIS A 95 5.64 4.11 24.31
N GLY A 96 6.04 2.97 24.87
CA GLY A 96 5.42 1.69 24.58
C GLY A 96 5.98 0.57 25.45
N ALA A 97 5.13 -0.41 25.77
CA ALA A 97 5.48 -1.56 26.60
C ALA A 97 5.09 -2.88 25.94
N ALA A 98 5.93 -3.91 26.12
CA ALA A 98 5.62 -5.29 25.75
C ALA A 98 5.10 -6.05 26.97
N THR A 99 3.80 -6.42 26.98
CA THR A 99 3.15 -7.08 28.12
C THR A 99 3.63 -8.50 28.40
N SER A 100 4.34 -9.13 27.46
CA SER A 100 4.89 -10.48 27.57
C SER A 100 6.27 -10.57 26.90
N PRO A 101 7.24 -11.30 27.48
CA PRO A 101 7.16 -12.01 28.78
C PRO A 101 7.51 -11.13 30.00
N SER A 102 7.97 -9.89 29.83
CA SER A 102 8.70 -9.18 30.89
C SER A 102 8.35 -7.71 31.11
N TRP A 103 7.25 -7.17 30.56
CA TRP A 103 6.89 -5.76 30.72
C TRP A 103 8.09 -4.83 30.40
N ALA A 104 8.76 -5.08 29.28
CA ALA A 104 9.92 -4.30 28.86
C ALA A 104 9.49 -3.08 28.05
N TYR A 105 10.32 -2.04 28.06
CA TYR A 105 10.21 -0.95 27.09
C TYR A 105 10.25 -1.52 25.67
N SER A 106 9.28 -1.11 24.85
CA SER A 106 9.23 -1.43 23.44
C SER A 106 8.52 -0.29 22.72
N ALA A 107 9.29 0.45 21.92
CA ALA A 107 8.79 1.53 21.09
C ALA A 107 7.50 1.14 20.34
N LYS A 108 6.52 2.04 20.33
CA LYS A 108 5.27 1.87 19.55
C LYS A 108 5.50 2.11 18.06
N SER A 109 6.68 2.61 17.68
CA SER A 109 7.23 2.76 16.33
C SER A 109 6.98 4.11 15.65
N VAL A 110 6.20 5.00 16.27
CA VAL A 110 6.00 6.38 15.84
C VAL A 110 6.15 7.30 17.06
N PRO A 111 6.89 8.42 16.96
CA PRO A 111 7.00 9.38 18.07
C PRO A 111 5.64 9.89 18.53
N GLU A 112 5.50 10.15 19.82
CA GLU A 112 4.21 10.54 20.42
C GLU A 112 3.61 11.78 19.79
N THR A 113 4.42 12.79 19.48
CA THR A 113 3.94 14.03 18.86
C THR A 113 3.23 13.75 17.53
N SER A 114 3.78 12.84 16.71
CA SER A 114 3.18 12.50 15.42
C SER A 114 1.97 11.57 15.57
N TYR A 115 2.02 10.64 16.52
CA TYR A 115 0.91 9.74 16.81
C TYR A 115 -0.31 10.50 17.34
N LEU A 116 -0.13 11.32 18.37
CA LEU A 116 -1.18 12.14 18.96
C LEU A 116 -1.67 13.20 17.98
N GLY A 117 -0.77 13.82 17.21
CA GLY A 117 -1.14 14.76 16.15
C GLY A 117 -2.05 14.14 15.08
N LEU A 118 -1.82 12.85 14.72
CA LEU A 118 -2.71 12.15 13.80
C LEU A 118 -4.09 11.90 14.41
N VAL A 119 -4.14 11.41 15.65
CA VAL A 119 -5.41 11.18 16.38
C VAL A 119 -6.19 12.47 16.52
N ASP A 120 -5.54 13.55 16.95
CA ASP A 120 -6.14 14.88 17.12
C ASP A 120 -6.75 15.40 15.81
N ARG A 121 -6.00 15.27 14.71
CA ARG A 121 -6.43 15.75 13.40
C ARG A 121 -7.66 15.03 12.88
N VAL A 122 -7.75 13.72 13.09
CA VAL A 122 -8.92 12.93 12.66
C VAL A 122 -10.10 13.11 13.63
N ALA A 123 -9.86 13.15 14.94
CA ALA A 123 -10.92 13.28 15.95
C ALA A 123 -11.56 14.67 15.97
N SER A 124 -10.77 15.73 15.72
CA SER A 124 -11.26 17.11 15.59
C SER A 124 -12.13 17.34 14.35
N GLY A 125 -12.15 16.40 13.39
CA GLY A 125 -12.83 16.58 12.11
C GLY A 125 -12.16 17.67 11.26
N ALA A 126 -10.83 17.85 11.43
CA ALA A 126 -10.06 18.70 10.54
C ALA A 126 -10.25 18.23 9.08
N CYS A 127 -10.01 19.11 8.12
CA CYS A 127 -10.12 18.71 6.72
C CYS A 127 -9.24 17.51 6.38
N THR A 128 -9.87 16.35 6.22
CA THR A 128 -9.23 15.12 5.78
C THR A 128 -9.77 14.69 4.41
N GLY A 129 -9.03 13.81 3.73
CA GLY A 129 -9.47 13.07 2.56
C GLY A 129 -10.07 11.70 2.90
N LEU A 130 -10.36 11.42 4.19
CA LEU A 130 -10.87 10.13 4.64
C LEU A 130 -12.34 9.94 4.26
N SER A 131 -12.78 8.68 4.28
CA SER A 131 -14.21 8.38 4.13
C SER A 131 -15.00 8.86 5.34
N VAL A 132 -16.21 9.36 5.11
CA VAL A 132 -17.14 9.80 6.18
C VAL A 132 -17.37 8.69 7.23
N ALA A 133 -17.39 7.42 6.80
CA ALA A 133 -17.53 6.29 7.71
C ALA A 133 -16.31 6.10 8.63
N THR A 134 -15.10 6.30 8.09
CA THR A 134 -13.84 6.27 8.87
C THR A 134 -13.83 7.37 9.92
N GLU A 135 -14.12 8.60 9.51
CA GLU A 135 -14.12 9.77 10.40
C GLU A 135 -15.15 9.61 11.53
N ASN A 136 -16.39 9.24 11.19
CA ASN A 136 -17.45 9.05 12.18
C ASN A 136 -17.12 7.95 13.20
N ALA A 137 -16.50 6.85 12.77
CA ALA A 137 -16.11 5.75 13.67
C ALA A 137 -15.04 6.19 14.67
N ILE A 138 -14.04 6.96 14.21
CA ILE A 138 -12.97 7.49 15.07
C ILE A 138 -13.52 8.53 16.02
N LYS A 139 -14.30 9.50 15.52
CA LYS A 139 -14.94 10.54 16.33
C LYS A 139 -15.84 9.95 17.40
N ALA A 140 -16.69 8.98 17.05
CA ALA A 140 -17.56 8.32 18.01
C ALA A 140 -16.77 7.59 19.12
N SER A 141 -15.66 6.93 18.77
CA SER A 141 -14.80 6.25 19.75
C SER A 141 -14.09 7.25 20.67
N TRP A 142 -13.59 8.34 20.09
CA TRP A 142 -12.99 9.45 20.83
C TRP A 142 -13.97 10.05 21.83
N ASP A 143 -15.16 10.44 21.37
CA ASP A 143 -16.20 11.07 22.20
C ASP A 143 -16.63 10.13 23.35
N LEU A 144 -16.80 8.83 23.07
CA LEU A 144 -17.12 7.82 24.07
C LEU A 144 -16.01 7.60 25.10
N ASN A 145 -14.76 7.64 24.66
CA ASN A 145 -13.61 7.48 25.55
C ASN A 145 -13.43 8.72 26.43
N LEU A 146 -13.59 9.91 25.86
CA LEU A 146 -13.44 11.18 26.56
C LEU A 146 -14.56 11.38 27.60
N ALA A 147 -15.78 10.92 27.32
CA ALA A 147 -16.91 10.99 28.26
C ALA A 147 -16.77 10.07 29.49
N LYS A 148 -15.77 9.17 29.53
CA LYS A 148 -15.58 8.29 30.69
C LYS A 148 -15.02 9.07 31.88
N PRO A 149 -15.61 8.90 33.07
CA PRO A 149 -15.03 9.43 34.30
C PRO A 149 -13.74 8.68 34.64
N VAL A 150 -12.91 9.30 35.48
CA VAL A 150 -11.76 8.61 36.08
C VAL A 150 -12.29 7.45 36.94
N PRO A 151 -11.80 6.21 36.78
CA PRO A 151 -12.22 5.08 37.59
C PRO A 151 -11.86 5.26 39.06
N GLU A 152 -12.70 4.70 39.94
CA GLU A 152 -12.47 4.68 41.39
C GLU A 152 -11.48 3.58 41.79
N VAL A 153 -10.65 3.86 42.80
CA VAL A 153 -9.70 2.89 43.38
C VAL A 153 -10.36 2.21 44.57
N ALA A 154 -10.20 0.88 44.64
CA ALA A 154 -10.67 0.06 45.76
C ALA A 154 -9.53 -0.73 46.40
N LEU A 155 -9.33 -0.56 47.71
CA LEU A 155 -8.36 -1.30 48.51
C LEU A 155 -9.09 -2.30 49.43
N GLY A 156 -9.05 -3.57 49.04
CA GLY A 156 -9.72 -4.65 49.76
C GLY A 156 -9.03 -5.06 51.05
N SER A 157 -9.81 -5.61 51.99
CA SER A 157 -9.34 -6.16 53.28
C SER A 157 -8.46 -5.19 54.09
N THR A 158 -8.82 -3.91 54.12
CA THR A 158 -8.18 -2.94 54.99
C THR A 158 -8.66 -3.17 56.41
N ARG A 159 -7.75 -3.61 57.29
CA ARG A 159 -8.01 -3.87 58.69
C ARG A 159 -7.61 -2.67 59.54
N ILE A 160 -8.52 -2.20 60.37
CA ILE A 160 -8.34 -1.05 61.25
C ILE A 160 -8.60 -1.51 62.69
N THR A 161 -7.61 -1.29 63.54
CA THR A 161 -7.75 -1.49 64.99
C THR A 161 -7.52 -0.18 65.72
N ALA A 162 -8.40 0.21 66.63
CA ALA A 162 -8.28 1.45 67.39
C ALA A 162 -9.15 1.43 68.65
N ASN A 163 -8.83 2.27 69.63
CA ASN A 163 -9.68 2.55 70.78
C ASN A 163 -10.28 3.95 70.62
N VAL A 164 -11.57 4.02 70.33
CA VAL A 164 -12.31 5.27 70.14
C VAL A 164 -12.96 5.66 71.46
N ASN A 165 -12.49 6.74 72.07
CA ASN A 165 -13.15 7.37 73.20
C ASN A 165 -14.06 8.48 72.68
N TYR A 166 -15.37 8.27 72.79
CA TYR A 166 -16.39 9.22 72.31
C TYR A 166 -17.56 9.28 73.29
N SER A 167 -18.01 10.49 73.62
CA SER A 167 -19.13 10.74 74.55
C SER A 167 -19.03 9.97 75.88
N GLY A 168 -17.82 9.83 76.44
CA GLY A 168 -17.59 9.12 77.71
C GLY A 168 -17.61 7.58 77.62
N THR A 169 -17.75 7.02 76.41
CA THR A 169 -17.71 5.58 76.15
C THR A 169 -16.41 5.21 75.41
N ASN A 170 -15.82 4.07 75.75
CA ASN A 170 -14.66 3.53 75.05
C ASN A 170 -15.08 2.38 74.14
N VAL A 171 -14.78 2.49 72.85
CA VAL A 171 -15.17 1.57 71.79
C VAL A 171 -13.92 0.97 71.15
N ASN A 172 -13.73 -0.34 71.29
CA ASN A 172 -12.65 -1.05 70.62
C ASN A 172 -13.08 -1.40 69.20
N VAL A 173 -12.45 -0.77 68.22
CA VAL A 173 -12.61 -1.05 66.80
C VAL A 173 -11.61 -2.15 66.41
N ASP A 174 -12.11 -3.21 65.79
CA ASP A 174 -11.31 -4.19 65.02
C ASP A 174 -12.14 -4.61 63.82
N HIS A 175 -11.97 -3.88 62.71
CA HIS A 175 -12.83 -4.01 61.53
C HIS A 175 -12.00 -4.25 60.29
N THR A 176 -12.51 -5.07 59.37
CA THR A 176 -11.91 -5.26 58.05
C THR A 176 -12.93 -4.87 56.99
N THR A 177 -12.57 -3.94 56.12
CA THR A 177 -13.46 -3.41 55.08
C THR A 177 -12.72 -3.16 53.76
N THR A 178 -13.47 -2.93 52.69
CA THR A 178 -12.91 -2.45 51.43
C THR A 178 -13.09 -0.95 51.37
N LEU A 179 -11.99 -0.23 51.14
CA LEU A 179 -12.00 1.22 51.00
C LEU A 179 -12.11 1.59 49.53
N THR A 180 -13.16 2.31 49.15
CA THR A 180 -13.39 2.71 47.75
C THR A 180 -13.58 4.22 47.66
N THR A 181 -12.88 4.87 46.73
CA THR A 181 -13.10 6.29 46.42
C THR A 181 -14.47 6.52 45.77
N GLY A 182 -15.08 7.68 45.98
CA GLY A 182 -16.40 8.02 45.44
C GLY A 182 -17.57 7.21 46.02
N GLN A 183 -17.39 6.58 47.18
CA GLN A 183 -18.42 5.81 47.90
C GLN A 183 -18.39 6.11 49.40
N GLU A 184 -19.53 5.94 50.07
CA GLU A 184 -19.61 5.94 51.53
C GLU A 184 -18.97 4.65 52.05
N ASN A 185 -17.93 4.79 52.86
CA ASN A 185 -17.24 3.70 53.52
C ASN A 185 -17.70 3.64 54.99
N SER A 186 -17.59 2.50 55.65
CA SER A 186 -17.93 2.39 57.07
C SER A 186 -16.96 1.52 57.84
N ILE A 187 -16.69 1.93 59.09
CA ILE A 187 -15.89 1.18 60.06
C ILE A 187 -16.80 0.82 61.22
N CYS A 188 -16.99 -0.48 61.46
CA CYS A 188 -17.90 -0.94 62.50
C CYS A 188 -17.17 -1.55 63.71
N ALA A 189 -17.72 -1.34 64.90
CA ALA A 189 -17.27 -1.92 66.15
C ALA A 189 -18.44 -2.54 66.91
N THR A 190 -18.21 -3.69 67.55
CA THR A 190 -19.22 -4.31 68.40
C THR A 190 -19.04 -3.86 69.84
N VAL A 191 -20.04 -3.15 70.38
CA VAL A 191 -20.05 -2.66 71.77
C VAL A 191 -21.25 -3.28 72.47
N LEU A 192 -21.02 -4.09 73.50
CA LEU A 192 -22.07 -4.65 74.36
C LEU A 192 -23.25 -5.23 73.55
N VAL A 193 -22.96 -6.08 72.56
CA VAL A 193 -23.91 -6.78 71.69
C VAL A 193 -24.62 -5.91 70.61
N ILE A 194 -24.28 -4.63 70.49
CA ILE A 194 -24.77 -3.73 69.41
C ILE A 194 -23.62 -3.42 68.45
N ASN A 195 -23.86 -3.47 67.14
CA ASN A 195 -22.89 -3.08 66.13
C ASN A 195 -23.01 -1.58 65.84
N THR A 196 -21.99 -0.81 66.19
CA THR A 196 -21.91 0.63 65.92
C THR A 196 -21.02 0.83 64.70
N CYS A 197 -21.56 1.42 63.64
CA CYS A 197 -20.82 1.74 62.43
C CYS A 197 -20.60 3.24 62.33
N PHE A 198 -19.39 3.62 61.93
CA PHE A 198 -18.97 4.99 61.68
C PHE A 198 -18.81 5.17 60.16
N PRO A 199 -19.81 5.72 59.47
CA PRO A 199 -19.69 6.02 58.05
C PRO A 199 -18.72 7.18 57.82
N PHE A 200 -18.05 7.20 56.68
CA PHE A 200 -17.25 8.31 56.20
C PHE A 200 -17.13 8.27 54.68
N ASP A 201 -17.04 9.45 54.07
CA ASP A 201 -16.93 9.56 52.62
C ASP A 201 -15.47 9.72 52.19
N VAL A 202 -15.12 9.04 51.10
CA VAL A 202 -13.88 9.30 50.36
C VAL A 202 -14.29 9.96 49.05
N PRO A 203 -13.82 11.18 48.74
CA PRO A 203 -14.19 11.85 47.50
C PRO A 203 -13.89 10.99 46.25
N PRO A 204 -14.65 11.16 45.17
CA PRO A 204 -14.36 10.54 43.88
C PRO A 204 -12.94 10.83 43.40
N MET A 205 -12.33 9.87 42.70
CA MET A 205 -10.96 10.02 42.20
C MET A 205 -10.80 11.25 41.29
N GLY A 206 -11.80 11.57 40.47
CA GLY A 206 -11.76 12.76 39.62
C GLY A 206 -11.61 14.05 40.43
N GLU A 207 -12.37 14.18 41.53
CA GLU A 207 -12.29 15.35 42.42
C GLU A 207 -10.92 15.41 43.12
N LEU A 208 -10.39 14.27 43.58
CA LEU A 208 -9.05 14.23 44.21
C LEU A 208 -7.93 14.66 43.24
N LEU A 209 -8.06 14.34 41.95
CA LEU A 209 -7.11 14.77 40.92
C LEU A 209 -7.23 16.27 40.63
N ASP A 210 -8.45 16.80 40.52
CA ASP A 210 -8.73 18.22 40.29
C ASP A 210 -8.29 19.09 41.48
N GLU A 211 -8.46 18.60 42.71
CA GLU A 211 -7.95 19.25 43.92
C GLU A 211 -6.41 19.29 43.96
N ALA A 212 -5.75 18.24 43.45
CA ALA A 212 -4.29 18.18 43.40
C ALA A 212 -3.71 19.19 42.40
N ASP A 213 -4.32 19.27 41.21
CA ASP A 213 -4.14 20.36 40.25
C ASP A 213 -5.34 20.35 39.29
N VAL A 214 -5.99 21.49 39.11
CA VAL A 214 -7.20 21.64 38.26
C VAL A 214 -6.96 21.23 36.79
N ARG A 215 -5.69 21.19 36.35
CA ARG A 215 -5.29 20.78 35.01
C ARG A 215 -5.05 19.27 34.91
N LEU A 216 -5.00 18.52 36.00
CA LEU A 216 -4.57 17.13 35.96
C LEU A 216 -5.65 16.19 35.43
N GLU A 217 -6.87 16.23 35.97
CA GLU A 217 -7.97 15.37 35.51
C GLU A 217 -8.27 15.60 34.01
N PRO A 218 -8.42 16.86 33.52
CA PRO A 218 -8.59 17.12 32.10
C PRO A 218 -7.44 16.59 31.23
N ALA A 219 -6.19 16.68 31.68
CA ALA A 219 -5.04 16.20 30.91
C ALA A 219 -5.04 14.67 30.79
N LEU A 220 -5.27 13.98 31.91
CA LEU A 220 -5.30 12.52 31.95
C LEU A 220 -6.45 11.96 31.12
N ARG A 221 -7.63 12.61 31.11
CA ARG A 221 -8.77 12.17 30.29
C ARG A 221 -8.51 12.34 28.80
N ASN A 222 -7.95 13.47 28.37
CA ASN A 222 -7.58 13.69 26.97
C ASN A 222 -6.53 12.69 26.49
N MET A 223 -5.46 12.50 27.26
CA MET A 223 -4.40 11.55 26.90
C MET A 223 -4.92 10.11 26.92
N THR A 224 -5.74 9.73 27.90
CA THR A 224 -6.39 8.42 27.94
C THR A 224 -7.25 8.22 26.69
N ALA A 225 -8.10 9.19 26.35
CA ALA A 225 -8.93 9.12 25.15
C ALA A 225 -8.08 8.94 23.89
N ALA A 226 -6.92 9.60 23.78
CA ALA A 226 -6.01 9.44 22.64
C ALA A 226 -5.37 8.05 22.56
N TYR A 227 -4.76 7.58 23.66
CA TYR A 227 -4.14 6.25 23.69
C TYR A 227 -5.16 5.15 23.42
N MET A 228 -6.37 5.28 23.97
CA MET A 228 -7.41 4.27 23.79
C MET A 228 -8.08 4.34 22.43
N THR A 229 -8.29 5.53 21.86
CA THR A 229 -8.89 5.67 20.52
C THR A 229 -7.97 5.10 19.45
N GLY A 230 -6.66 5.43 19.50
CA GLY A 230 -5.72 4.84 18.55
C GLY A 230 -5.44 3.35 18.82
N ALA A 231 -5.56 2.92 20.09
CA ALA A 231 -5.50 1.53 20.52
C ALA A 231 -4.27 0.75 20.01
N THR A 232 -3.13 1.44 19.86
CA THR A 232 -1.86 0.76 19.55
C THR A 232 -1.50 -0.16 20.71
N PRO A 233 -1.35 -1.48 20.53
CA PRO A 233 -1.21 -2.43 21.65
C PRO A 233 -0.11 -2.07 22.65
N LYS A 234 1.07 -1.65 22.15
CA LYS A 234 2.19 -1.21 22.99
C LYS A 234 1.91 0.12 23.71
N GLY A 235 1.17 1.03 23.06
CA GLY A 235 0.75 2.30 23.65
C GLY A 235 -0.29 2.11 24.74
N VAL A 236 -1.28 1.22 24.54
CA VAL A 236 -2.27 0.85 25.57
C VAL A 236 -1.60 0.21 26.78
N ALA A 237 -0.66 -0.72 26.55
CA ALA A 237 0.12 -1.34 27.61
C ALA A 237 0.96 -0.32 28.41
N TYR A 238 1.59 0.62 27.71
CA TYR A 238 2.29 1.73 28.33
C TYR A 238 1.34 2.61 29.16
N TRP A 239 0.18 3.01 28.62
CA TRP A 239 -0.76 3.88 29.33
C TRP A 239 -1.31 3.21 30.59
N ARG A 240 -1.60 1.91 30.53
CA ARG A 240 -1.95 1.10 31.71
C ARG A 240 -0.85 1.13 32.77
N SER A 241 0.40 0.95 32.37
CA SER A 241 1.57 1.04 33.25
C SER A 241 1.71 2.43 33.88
N PHE A 242 1.62 3.48 33.07
CA PHE A 242 1.65 4.88 33.48
C PHE A 242 0.56 5.20 34.50
N MET A 243 -0.70 4.89 34.19
CA MET A 243 -1.81 5.14 35.11
C MET A 243 -1.56 4.41 36.42
N GLY A 244 -1.28 3.10 36.39
CA GLY A 244 -1.04 2.33 37.62
C GLY A 244 0.09 2.90 38.48
N LYS A 245 1.17 3.39 37.86
CA LYS A 245 2.26 4.06 38.58
C LYS A 245 1.78 5.38 39.19
N LEU A 246 0.98 6.15 38.44
CA LEU A 246 0.39 7.39 38.93
C LEU A 246 -0.51 7.13 40.16
N ALA A 247 -1.35 6.10 40.16
CA ALA A 247 -2.17 5.76 41.34
C ALA A 247 -1.31 5.41 42.57
N PHE A 248 -0.25 4.62 42.39
CA PHE A 248 0.69 4.33 43.48
C PHE A 248 1.36 5.60 44.03
N THR A 249 1.80 6.46 43.12
CA THR A 249 2.44 7.71 43.47
C THR A 249 1.47 8.68 44.16
N PHE A 250 0.20 8.73 43.74
CA PHE A 250 -0.85 9.52 44.40
C PHE A 250 -1.03 9.10 45.86
N VAL A 251 -1.16 7.79 46.08
CA VAL A 251 -1.33 7.20 47.42
C VAL A 251 -0.13 7.50 48.32
N LYS A 252 1.09 7.38 47.79
CA LYS A 252 2.33 7.52 48.56
C LYS A 252 2.74 8.98 48.81
N GLU A 253 2.69 9.83 47.77
CA GLU A 253 3.38 11.13 47.79
C GLU A 253 2.41 12.31 48.01
N LEU A 254 1.13 12.18 47.62
CA LEU A 254 0.15 13.28 47.72
C LEU A 254 -0.72 13.19 48.97
N LEU A 255 -1.05 11.96 49.41
CA LEU A 255 -1.81 11.75 50.63
C LEU A 255 -1.12 12.33 51.88
N PRO A 256 0.22 12.18 52.09
CA PRO A 256 0.93 12.86 53.18
C PRO A 256 0.82 14.39 53.13
N GLY A 257 0.88 14.98 51.93
CA GLY A 257 0.77 16.42 51.74
C GLY A 257 -0.63 16.96 52.06
N ILE A 258 -1.68 16.18 51.78
CA ILE A 258 -3.06 16.47 52.22
C ILE A 258 -3.16 16.37 53.76
N LEU A 259 -2.51 15.38 54.37
CA LEU A 259 -2.46 15.16 55.82
C LEU A 259 -1.64 16.23 56.57
N ASN A 260 -0.75 16.96 55.91
CA ASN A 260 -0.04 18.11 56.51
C ASN A 260 -0.96 19.29 56.89
N ASN A 261 -2.23 19.28 56.49
CA ASN A 261 -3.24 20.22 56.99
C ASN A 261 -3.85 19.78 58.33
N LEU A 262 -3.48 18.62 58.86
CA LEU A 262 -3.86 18.20 60.21
C LEU A 262 -2.93 18.89 61.22
N ASP A 263 -3.51 19.55 62.24
CA ASP A 263 -2.74 20.27 63.25
C ASP A 263 -2.04 19.26 64.17
N PHE A 264 -0.74 19.03 63.94
CA PHE A 264 0.10 18.30 64.87
C PHE A 264 0.34 19.15 66.12
N LYS A 265 -0.16 18.70 67.26
CA LYS A 265 0.07 19.35 68.54
C LYS A 265 1.51 19.11 69.01
N SER A 266 1.99 19.97 69.90
CA SER A 266 3.36 19.88 70.45
C SER A 266 3.62 18.60 71.26
N ASP A 267 2.57 17.84 71.60
CA ASP A 267 2.65 16.54 72.28
C ASP A 267 2.69 15.35 71.30
N GLY A 268 2.71 15.60 69.99
CA GLY A 268 2.73 14.58 68.95
C GLY A 268 1.35 14.01 68.59
N SER A 269 0.27 14.48 69.21
CA SER A 269 -1.10 14.13 68.81
C SER A 269 -1.54 14.92 67.58
N VAL A 270 -2.52 14.38 66.86
CA VAL A 270 -3.08 14.97 65.65
C VAL A 270 -4.48 15.48 65.95
N TYR A 271 -4.78 16.74 65.65
CA TYR A 271 -6.12 17.30 65.85
C TYR A 271 -6.96 17.30 64.57
N VAL A 272 -8.19 16.79 64.66
CA VAL A 272 -9.19 16.83 63.59
C VAL A 272 -10.40 17.64 64.09
N PRO A 273 -10.73 18.79 63.46
CA PRO A 273 -11.84 19.64 63.89
C PRO A 273 -13.19 19.06 63.47
N THR A 274 -13.58 17.94 64.08
CA THR A 274 -14.86 17.25 63.86
C THR A 274 -15.43 16.76 65.19
N SER A 275 -16.75 16.69 65.30
CA SER A 275 -17.43 16.00 66.40
C SER A 275 -17.80 14.55 66.09
N ASP A 276 -17.58 14.13 64.84
CA ASP A 276 -17.90 12.79 64.35
C ASP A 276 -16.69 11.84 64.52
N PRO A 277 -16.82 10.76 65.32
CA PRO A 277 -15.77 9.74 65.44
C PRO A 277 -15.45 9.02 64.12
N GLY A 278 -16.36 8.98 63.14
CA GLY A 278 -16.11 8.40 61.81
C GLY A 278 -15.12 9.20 60.99
N GLU A 279 -15.28 10.51 60.93
CA GLU A 279 -14.31 11.42 60.28
C GLU A 279 -12.95 11.40 60.98
N ALA A 280 -12.92 11.28 62.30
CA ALA A 280 -11.66 11.12 63.04
C ALA A 280 -10.99 9.76 62.75
N LEU A 281 -11.75 8.67 62.63
CA LEU A 281 -11.25 7.35 62.24
C LEU A 281 -10.74 7.35 60.79
N ARG A 282 -11.43 8.06 59.88
CA ARG A 282 -10.98 8.27 58.49
C ARG A 282 -9.58 8.89 58.46
N ALA A 283 -9.30 9.88 59.30
CA ALA A 283 -7.95 10.45 59.38
C ALA A 283 -6.89 9.40 59.76
N ALA A 284 -7.19 8.48 60.68
CA ALA A 284 -6.31 7.36 61.01
C ALA A 284 -6.06 6.44 59.81
N VAL A 285 -7.11 6.15 59.04
CA VAL A 285 -7.04 5.33 57.82
C VAL A 285 -6.18 6.00 56.76
N LEU A 286 -6.39 7.29 56.50
CA LEU A 286 -5.61 8.04 55.52
C LEU A 286 -4.13 8.14 55.93
N MET A 287 -3.84 8.39 57.21
CA MET A 287 -2.47 8.36 57.75
C MET A 287 -1.82 6.98 57.62
N GLY A 288 -2.61 5.91 57.66
CA GLY A 288 -2.09 4.57 57.43
C GLY A 288 -1.80 4.28 55.97
N ILE A 289 -2.74 4.59 55.09
CA ILE A 289 -2.61 4.43 53.63
C ILE A 289 -1.42 5.24 53.09
N SER A 290 -1.11 6.39 53.67
CA SER A 290 0.03 7.22 53.26
C SER A 290 1.39 6.56 53.53
N GLN A 291 1.45 5.47 54.30
CA GLN A 291 2.67 4.72 54.59
C GLN A 291 2.89 3.53 53.63
N ILE A 292 2.06 3.38 52.59
CA ILE A 292 2.24 2.33 51.59
C ILE A 292 3.52 2.57 50.79
N GLU A 293 4.42 1.59 50.78
CA GLU A 293 5.66 1.60 50.00
C GLU A 293 5.68 0.45 48.99
N LEU A 294 6.25 0.72 47.80
CA LEU A 294 6.70 -0.29 46.86
C LEU A 294 8.22 -0.25 46.81
N THR A 295 8.88 -1.35 47.13
CA THR A 295 10.33 -1.48 46.95
C THR A 295 10.63 -2.09 45.57
N PRO A 296 11.73 -1.71 44.91
CA PRO A 296 12.21 -2.38 43.70
C PRO A 296 12.73 -3.83 43.89
N ALA A 297 12.07 -4.63 44.74
CA ALA A 297 12.51 -5.89 45.36
C ALA A 297 13.29 -5.70 46.66
N ASP A 298 12.75 -6.21 47.77
CA ASP A 298 13.51 -6.55 48.99
C ASP A 298 12.74 -7.54 49.89
N ASP A 299 13.50 -8.51 50.43
CA ASP A 299 13.18 -9.75 51.17
C ASP A 299 12.09 -9.75 52.29
N LYS A 300 10.91 -9.15 52.11
CA LYS A 300 9.77 -9.29 53.06
C LYS A 300 8.46 -9.63 52.36
N ALA A 301 8.11 -10.92 52.38
CA ALA A 301 6.79 -11.47 51.97
C ALA A 301 6.13 -10.72 50.80
N ASP A 302 6.87 -10.58 49.70
CA ASP A 302 6.50 -9.78 48.54
C ASP A 302 5.38 -10.40 47.72
N THR A 303 4.33 -9.62 47.39
CA THR A 303 3.40 -9.99 46.31
C THR A 303 3.84 -9.34 44.99
N PRO A 304 4.10 -10.11 43.92
CA PRO A 304 4.41 -9.57 42.61
C PRO A 304 3.27 -8.72 42.02
N CYS A 305 3.58 -7.48 41.63
CA CYS A 305 2.65 -6.49 41.10
C CYS A 305 3.12 -5.94 39.76
N ALA A 306 3.21 -6.80 38.75
CA ALA A 306 3.62 -6.38 37.42
C ALA A 306 2.62 -5.38 36.80
N PRO A 307 3.08 -4.31 36.13
CA PRO A 307 4.48 -3.95 35.85
C PRO A 307 5.21 -3.11 36.94
N TRP A 308 4.59 -2.84 38.07
CA TRP A 308 5.04 -1.84 39.06
C TRP A 308 6.02 -2.34 40.13
N GLY A 309 6.38 -3.63 40.12
CA GLY A 309 7.36 -4.22 41.05
C GLY A 309 6.70 -5.20 42.02
N THR A 310 7.02 -5.10 43.31
CA THR A 310 6.45 -5.91 44.40
C THR A 310 5.76 -5.03 45.42
N SER A 311 4.63 -5.51 45.96
CA SER A 311 3.94 -4.87 47.09
C SER A 311 4.22 -5.64 48.37
N THR A 312 4.56 -4.91 49.42
CA THR A 312 4.69 -5.42 50.79
C THR A 312 3.38 -5.25 51.55
N ASP A 313 3.22 -6.01 52.64
CA ASP A 313 2.12 -5.80 53.59
C ASP A 313 2.27 -4.43 54.26
N LEU A 314 1.23 -3.62 54.21
CA LEU A 314 1.15 -2.39 55.01
C LEU A 314 0.82 -2.76 56.45
N ASP A 315 1.65 -2.29 57.37
CA ASP A 315 1.37 -2.30 58.79
C ASP A 315 1.97 -1.05 59.43
N THR A 316 1.12 -0.12 59.83
CA THR A 316 1.54 1.21 60.31
C THR A 316 2.26 1.19 61.67
N GLY A 317 2.22 0.06 62.39
CA GLY A 317 2.39 0.09 63.83
C GLY A 317 1.33 0.97 64.50
N THR A 318 1.59 1.42 65.73
CA THR A 318 0.67 2.32 66.43
C THR A 318 0.82 3.74 65.90
N LEU A 319 -0.25 4.27 65.31
CA LEU A 319 -0.35 5.65 64.86
C LEU A 319 -0.44 6.62 66.05
N PRO A 320 -0.08 7.90 65.85
CA PRO A 320 -0.26 8.95 66.85
C PRO A 320 -1.71 9.05 67.33
N ARG A 321 -1.91 9.50 68.57
CA ARG A 321 -3.24 9.77 69.12
C ARG A 321 -3.92 10.85 68.29
N ILE A 322 -5.19 10.63 67.94
CA ILE A 322 -6.01 11.60 67.20
C ILE A 322 -7.00 12.22 68.18
N GLU A 323 -6.97 13.54 68.33
CA GLU A 323 -7.93 14.31 69.12
C GLU A 323 -8.96 14.96 68.20
N PHE A 324 -10.23 14.97 68.62
CA PHE A 324 -11.33 15.59 67.88
C PHE A 324 -12.35 16.20 68.87
N ASP A 325 -13.25 17.07 68.41
CA ASP A 325 -14.20 17.80 69.29
C ASP A 325 -15.09 16.84 70.11
N GLY A 326 -15.31 15.62 69.61
CA GLY A 326 -16.10 14.58 70.27
C GLY A 326 -15.33 13.63 71.20
N GLY A 327 -14.00 13.70 71.24
CA GLY A 327 -13.16 12.79 72.04
C GLY A 327 -11.77 12.54 71.47
N TYR A 328 -11.29 11.29 71.55
CA TYR A 328 -9.99 10.91 71.00
C TYR A 328 -9.93 9.45 70.54
N ILE A 329 -9.01 9.16 69.65
CA ILE A 329 -8.68 7.82 69.15
C ILE A 329 -7.26 7.49 69.59
N ASP A 330 -7.09 6.32 70.20
CA ASP A 330 -5.81 5.84 70.71
C ASP A 330 -5.50 4.43 70.19
N ASN A 331 -4.22 4.06 70.17
CA ASN A 331 -3.75 2.77 69.64
C ASN A 331 -4.25 2.43 68.22
N ALA A 332 -4.47 3.45 67.38
CA ALA A 332 -4.89 3.23 66.00
C ALA A 332 -3.79 2.52 65.21
N ARG A 333 -4.17 1.53 64.40
CA ARG A 333 -3.26 0.77 63.54
C ARG A 333 -4.01 0.29 62.30
N VAL A 334 -3.44 0.54 61.13
CA VAL A 334 -3.99 0.16 59.83
C VAL A 334 -3.12 -0.94 59.23
N ARG A 335 -3.76 -1.98 58.71
CA ARG A 335 -3.10 -3.13 58.09
C ARG A 335 -3.78 -3.48 56.77
N ILE A 336 -2.99 -3.61 55.71
CA ILE A 336 -3.47 -4.02 54.39
C ILE A 336 -2.50 -5.06 53.82
N PRO A 337 -2.95 -6.28 53.49
CA PRO A 337 -2.09 -7.26 52.83
C PRO A 337 -1.59 -6.74 51.48
N GLY A 338 -0.31 -6.94 51.17
CA GLY A 338 0.34 -6.47 49.94
C GLY A 338 -0.34 -7.00 48.68
N GLY A 339 -0.82 -8.25 48.71
CA GLY A 339 -1.59 -8.81 47.61
C GLY A 339 -2.92 -8.12 47.34
N ASN A 340 -3.54 -7.49 48.34
CA ASN A 340 -4.77 -6.71 48.16
C ASN A 340 -4.49 -5.31 47.64
N ILE A 341 -3.38 -4.69 48.05
CA ILE A 341 -2.88 -3.44 47.45
C ILE A 341 -2.62 -3.68 45.95
N CYS A 342 -1.90 -4.76 45.65
CA CYS A 342 -1.61 -5.21 44.30
C CYS A 342 -2.87 -5.42 43.44
N THR A 343 -3.85 -6.13 44.00
CA THR A 343 -5.12 -6.42 43.34
C THR A 343 -5.91 -5.15 43.07
N GLY A 344 -5.98 -4.23 44.05
CA GLY A 344 -6.68 -2.96 43.91
C GLY A 344 -6.12 -2.10 42.77
N ILE A 345 -4.80 -1.93 42.71
CA ILE A 345 -4.17 -1.16 41.64
C ILE A 345 -4.25 -1.88 40.29
N THR A 346 -4.08 -3.19 40.26
CA THR A 346 -4.24 -3.97 39.03
C THR A 346 -5.67 -3.84 38.48
N ALA A 347 -6.67 -3.90 39.36
CA ALA A 347 -8.07 -3.73 38.98
C ALA A 347 -8.35 -2.32 38.46
N TRP A 348 -7.84 -1.30 39.15
CA TRP A 348 -7.98 0.09 38.71
C TRP A 348 -7.29 0.34 37.37
N ALA A 349 -6.03 -0.06 37.21
CA ALA A 349 -5.28 0.07 35.97
C ALA A 349 -5.92 -0.70 34.80
N SER A 350 -6.56 -1.85 35.09
CA SER A 350 -7.28 -2.64 34.09
C SER A 350 -8.49 -1.91 33.52
N ASN A 351 -9.01 -0.85 34.15
CA ASN A 351 -10.06 -0.02 33.55
C ASN A 351 -9.55 0.73 32.31
N TYR A 352 -8.24 0.93 32.17
CA TYR A 352 -7.59 1.58 31.03
C TYR A 352 -7.17 0.59 29.93
N ASP A 353 -7.81 -0.59 29.87
CA ASP A 353 -7.69 -1.52 28.75
C ASP A 353 -8.83 -1.29 27.73
N ILE A 354 -8.63 -1.80 26.51
CA ILE A 354 -9.69 -1.90 25.50
C ILE A 354 -10.56 -3.14 25.77
N GLY A 355 -11.88 -2.98 25.75
CA GLY A 355 -12.81 -4.11 25.91
C GLY A 355 -14.24 -3.70 26.23
N VAL A 356 -15.12 -4.69 26.32
CA VAL A 356 -16.53 -4.49 26.66
C VAL A 356 -16.65 -3.86 28.05
N GLY A 357 -17.41 -2.75 28.15
CA GLY A 357 -17.57 -1.99 29.40
C GLY A 357 -16.38 -1.08 29.76
N LYS A 358 -15.23 -1.23 29.09
CA LYS A 358 -14.03 -0.40 29.27
C LYS A 358 -13.93 0.62 28.12
N TYR A 359 -12.72 0.93 27.65
CA TYR A 359 -12.51 1.82 26.51
C TYR A 359 -12.72 1.14 25.17
N SER A 360 -13.03 1.95 24.15
CA SER A 360 -13.20 1.52 22.77
C SER A 360 -12.00 1.96 21.92
N GLY A 361 -11.60 1.15 20.95
CA GLY A 361 -10.41 1.41 20.14
C GLY A 361 -10.66 1.27 18.65
N GLN A 362 -9.91 2.03 17.85
CA GLN A 362 -9.91 1.98 16.39
C GLN A 362 -8.56 1.45 15.88
N ALA A 363 -8.02 0.40 16.52
CA ALA A 363 -6.71 -0.15 16.20
C ALA A 363 -6.56 -0.53 14.72
N ALA A 364 -7.60 -1.08 14.10
CA ALA A 364 -7.60 -1.43 12.67
C ALA A 364 -7.31 -0.21 11.76
N ARG A 365 -7.58 1.01 12.23
CA ARG A 365 -7.42 2.27 11.49
C ARG A 365 -6.23 3.08 11.97
N LEU A 366 -6.05 3.23 13.28
CA LEU A 366 -5.14 4.20 13.89
C LEU A 366 -3.90 3.59 14.56
N ALA A 367 -3.82 2.26 14.69
CA ALA A 367 -2.64 1.66 15.31
C ALA A 367 -1.39 1.96 14.46
N VAL A 368 -0.24 2.09 15.10
CA VAL A 368 1.04 2.39 14.41
C VAL A 368 2.00 1.20 14.48
N ALA A 369 1.53 0.01 14.13
CA ALA A 369 2.34 -1.21 14.17
C ALA A 369 2.63 -1.74 12.75
N THR A 370 3.57 -2.69 12.65
CA THR A 370 4.03 -3.23 11.36
C THR A 370 2.98 -4.00 10.56
N ASN A 371 1.87 -4.39 11.18
CA ASN A 371 0.85 -5.26 10.59
C ASN A 371 -0.59 -4.89 10.95
N VAL A 372 -0.83 -3.71 11.52
CA VAL A 372 -2.17 -3.25 11.87
C VAL A 372 -2.21 -1.71 11.88
N GLY A 373 -3.37 -1.18 11.50
CA GLY A 373 -3.62 0.25 11.40
C GLY A 373 -3.42 0.73 9.97
N ASP A 374 -4.53 0.87 9.26
CA ASP A 374 -4.61 1.41 7.90
C ASP A 374 -5.73 2.46 7.93
N LEU A 375 -5.34 3.74 8.08
CA LEU A 375 -6.29 4.80 8.34
C LEU A 375 -7.11 5.11 7.07
N ASN A 376 -6.43 5.17 5.93
CA ASN A 376 -7.03 5.52 4.65
C ASN A 376 -7.63 4.32 3.89
N GLY A 377 -7.33 3.08 4.29
CA GLY A 377 -7.84 1.85 3.70
C GLY A 377 -7.14 1.46 2.39
N ASP A 378 -5.93 1.96 2.13
CA ASP A 378 -5.20 1.73 0.88
C ASP A 378 -4.32 0.45 0.88
N GLY A 379 -4.28 -0.26 2.02
CA GLY A 379 -3.46 -1.46 2.23
C GLY A 379 -2.05 -1.17 2.75
N THR A 380 -1.66 0.10 2.91
CA THR A 380 -0.42 0.53 3.54
C THR A 380 -0.67 0.78 5.02
N PHE A 381 0.11 0.16 5.90
CA PHE A 381 -0.03 0.42 7.33
C PHE A 381 0.55 1.79 7.72
N ASN A 382 -0.06 2.45 8.71
CA ASN A 382 0.34 3.74 9.25
C ASN A 382 1.85 3.81 9.58
N PHE A 383 2.41 2.73 10.14
CA PHE A 383 3.84 2.64 10.43
C PHE A 383 4.71 2.74 9.16
N SER A 384 4.29 2.09 8.07
CA SER A 384 4.99 2.15 6.79
C SER A 384 4.91 3.55 6.18
N SER A 385 3.77 4.21 6.28
CA SER A 385 3.60 5.60 5.83
C SER A 385 4.46 6.59 6.61
N TRP A 386 4.57 6.43 7.94
CA TRP A 386 5.50 7.20 8.77
C TRP A 386 6.96 6.99 8.35
N THR A 387 7.36 5.74 8.12
CA THR A 387 8.72 5.42 7.67
C THR A 387 9.01 6.08 6.31
N ALA A 388 8.05 6.03 5.38
CA ALA A 388 8.15 6.65 4.06
C ALA A 388 8.05 8.19 4.07
N SER A 389 7.66 8.80 5.19
CA SER A 389 7.63 10.25 5.36
C SER A 389 8.99 10.83 5.78
N GLY A 390 9.97 9.99 6.12
CA GLY A 390 11.28 10.44 6.59
C GLY A 390 11.23 11.19 7.92
N GLY A 391 10.18 10.97 8.73
CA GLY A 391 9.97 11.65 10.01
C GLY A 391 9.19 12.96 9.91
N SER A 392 8.70 13.35 8.74
CA SER A 392 7.81 14.50 8.59
C SER A 392 6.37 14.15 8.95
N PHE A 393 5.79 14.88 9.90
CA PHE A 393 4.39 14.72 10.28
C PHE A 393 3.44 15.09 9.12
N ASP A 394 3.65 16.21 8.44
CA ASP A 394 2.77 16.63 7.35
C ASP A 394 2.77 15.62 6.21
N ALA A 395 3.95 15.11 5.83
CA ALA A 395 4.05 14.09 4.79
C ALA A 395 3.41 12.76 5.25
N TYR A 396 3.50 12.41 6.53
CA TYR A 396 2.81 11.24 7.10
C TYR A 396 1.29 11.42 7.07
N ALA A 397 0.78 12.55 7.56
CA ALA A 397 -0.64 12.85 7.58
C ALA A 397 -1.24 12.94 6.17
N MET A 398 -0.49 13.44 5.18
CA MET A 398 -0.94 13.43 3.77
C MET A 398 -1.03 12.02 3.20
N ARG A 399 -0.05 11.14 3.48
CA ARG A 399 -0.09 9.73 3.05
C ARG A 399 -1.31 9.02 3.61
N GLU A 400 -1.62 9.27 4.88
CA GLU A 400 -2.79 8.71 5.54
C GLU A 400 -4.10 9.44 5.22
N ASN A 401 -4.11 10.37 4.25
CA ASN A 401 -5.26 11.22 3.93
C ASN A 401 -5.85 12.00 5.12
N ALA A 402 -5.15 12.09 6.25
CA ALA A 402 -5.55 12.90 7.41
C ALA A 402 -5.26 14.40 7.21
N MET A 403 -4.51 14.75 6.15
CA MET A 403 -4.21 16.12 5.77
C MET A 403 -4.33 16.30 4.26
N THR A 404 -5.14 17.26 3.83
CA THR A 404 -5.23 17.64 2.43
C THR A 404 -4.14 18.66 2.04
N PRO A 405 -3.44 18.49 0.91
CA PRO A 405 -2.48 19.47 0.41
C PRO A 405 -3.12 20.82 0.11
N ASN A 406 -2.48 21.91 0.54
CA ASN A 406 -2.84 23.28 0.17
C ASN A 406 -1.57 24.11 -0.07
N PRO A 407 -1.26 24.53 -1.32
CA PRO A 407 -2.03 24.30 -2.54
C PRO A 407 -1.93 22.85 -3.05
N VAL A 408 -2.86 22.46 -3.92
CA VAL A 408 -2.72 21.25 -4.74
C VAL A 408 -1.77 21.55 -5.89
N THR A 409 -0.74 20.72 -6.07
CA THR A 409 0.33 20.97 -7.06
C THR A 409 0.56 19.74 -7.94
N ILE A 410 0.37 19.91 -9.25
CA ILE A 410 0.73 18.92 -10.28
C ILE A 410 2.24 19.01 -10.51
N SER A 411 2.97 17.93 -10.21
CA SER A 411 4.42 17.82 -10.39
C SER A 411 4.81 17.33 -11.79
N ALA A 412 3.94 16.54 -12.44
CA ALA A 412 4.14 16.08 -13.81
C ALA A 412 2.87 16.31 -14.63
N GLN A 413 3.01 17.09 -15.70
CA GLN A 413 1.93 17.37 -16.63
C GLN A 413 1.65 16.15 -17.51
N PRO A 414 0.38 15.93 -17.92
CA PRO A 414 0.07 14.87 -18.87
C PRO A 414 0.74 15.16 -20.21
N ALA A 415 1.06 14.11 -20.97
CA ALA A 415 1.64 14.21 -22.30
C ALA A 415 0.63 13.77 -23.36
N GLY A 416 0.41 14.62 -24.36
CA GLY A 416 -0.26 14.21 -25.60
C GLY A 416 0.71 13.51 -26.55
N ASN A 417 0.19 13.00 -27.67
CA ASN A 417 1.01 12.45 -28.75
C ASN A 417 1.19 13.43 -29.91
N TRP A 418 0.67 14.65 -29.81
CA TRP A 418 0.74 15.63 -30.90
C TRP A 418 1.03 17.03 -30.37
N ALA A 419 2.00 17.72 -30.99
CA ALA A 419 2.44 19.05 -30.60
C ALA A 419 2.84 19.95 -31.79
N SER A 420 2.66 19.47 -33.03
CA SER A 420 3.13 20.17 -34.22
C SER A 420 2.15 21.25 -34.70
N ALA A 421 2.69 22.30 -35.30
CA ALA A 421 1.89 23.28 -36.04
C ALA A 421 1.44 22.74 -37.41
N ASP A 422 2.05 21.63 -37.87
CA ASP A 422 1.68 20.97 -39.12
C ASP A 422 0.43 20.09 -38.91
N PRO A 423 -0.71 20.42 -39.55
CA PRO A 423 -1.92 19.61 -39.47
C PRO A 423 -1.71 18.18 -40.01
N ASN A 424 -0.69 17.94 -40.84
CA ASN A 424 -0.38 16.64 -41.42
C ASN A 424 0.57 15.78 -40.58
N ASP A 425 1.19 16.33 -39.52
CA ASP A 425 2.03 15.52 -38.62
C ASP A 425 1.15 14.46 -37.94
N PRO A 426 1.39 13.15 -38.14
CA PRO A 426 0.57 12.08 -37.58
C PRO A 426 0.60 12.02 -36.04
N GLY A 427 1.54 12.70 -35.39
CA GLY A 427 1.80 12.58 -33.97
C GLY A 427 2.75 11.43 -33.64
N SER A 428 3.41 11.53 -32.49
CA SER A 428 4.32 10.53 -31.97
C SER A 428 3.97 10.15 -30.54
N PRO A 429 3.67 8.88 -30.26
CA PRO A 429 3.53 7.77 -31.21
C PRO A 429 2.24 7.87 -32.05
N VAL A 430 2.24 7.20 -33.20
CA VAL A 430 1.06 7.09 -34.09
C VAL A 430 0.01 6.18 -33.44
N ILE A 431 -1.23 6.67 -33.35
CA ILE A 431 -2.35 5.94 -32.70
C ILE A 431 -3.41 5.62 -33.75
N THR A 432 -3.52 4.34 -34.12
CA THR A 432 -4.48 3.85 -35.12
C THR A 432 -5.71 3.14 -34.53
N ASN A 433 -5.62 2.66 -33.28
CA ASN A 433 -6.72 2.00 -32.56
C ASN A 433 -7.54 2.98 -31.70
N GLY A 434 -7.21 4.27 -31.74
CA GLY A 434 -7.86 5.31 -30.94
C GLY A 434 -7.67 5.16 -29.43
N ASN A 435 -6.61 4.50 -28.97
CA ASN A 435 -6.34 4.31 -27.54
C ASN A 435 -5.16 5.17 -27.06
N TRP A 436 -5.36 5.94 -26.00
CA TRP A 436 -4.31 6.76 -25.39
C TRP A 436 -4.49 6.87 -23.87
N THR A 437 -3.40 6.82 -23.11
CA THR A 437 -3.46 6.97 -21.65
C THR A 437 -2.83 8.29 -21.24
N LEU A 438 -3.58 9.09 -20.48
CA LEU A 438 -3.06 10.28 -19.82
C LEU A 438 -2.81 9.99 -18.35
N THR A 439 -1.74 10.58 -17.81
CA THR A 439 -1.37 10.46 -16.40
C THR A 439 -0.93 11.82 -15.89
N VAL A 440 -1.32 12.17 -14.67
CA VAL A 440 -0.84 13.34 -13.95
C VAL A 440 0.01 12.90 -12.76
N GLY A 441 1.13 13.59 -12.53
CA GLY A 441 1.94 13.41 -11.33
C GLY A 441 1.59 14.46 -10.29
N MET A 442 1.49 14.06 -9.03
CA MET A 442 1.23 14.97 -7.91
C MET A 442 2.48 15.16 -7.05
N LEU A 443 2.65 16.36 -6.49
CA LEU A 443 3.79 16.66 -5.62
C LEU A 443 3.71 15.90 -4.30
N ASN A 444 2.51 15.80 -3.71
CA ASN A 444 2.31 15.21 -2.40
C ASN A 444 1.64 13.83 -2.52
N PRO A 445 2.02 12.86 -1.68
CA PRO A 445 1.40 11.55 -1.64
C PRO A 445 0.08 11.63 -0.87
N HIS A 446 -1.04 11.75 -1.60
CA HIS A 446 -2.40 11.86 -1.08
C HIS A 446 -3.38 11.28 -2.11
N VAL A 447 -4.56 10.83 -1.69
CA VAL A 447 -5.61 10.40 -2.62
C VAL A 447 -6.34 11.63 -3.16
N TYR A 448 -6.20 11.89 -4.45
CA TYR A 448 -6.81 13.04 -5.11
C TYR A 448 -8.07 12.65 -5.85
N ASP A 449 -9.05 13.55 -5.86
CA ASP A 449 -10.15 13.49 -6.82
C ASP A 449 -9.73 14.24 -8.09
N VAL A 450 -9.88 13.58 -9.24
CA VAL A 450 -9.49 14.09 -10.55
C VAL A 450 -10.68 14.04 -11.48
N ASP A 451 -11.01 15.21 -12.03
CA ASP A 451 -11.95 15.37 -13.12
C ASP A 451 -11.20 15.37 -14.45
N TRP A 452 -11.53 14.42 -15.31
CA TRP A 452 -10.96 14.27 -16.64
C TRP A 452 -11.88 14.88 -17.68
N TYR A 453 -11.32 15.73 -18.54
CA TYR A 453 -12.04 16.48 -19.56
C TYR A 453 -11.57 16.11 -20.96
N TYR A 454 -12.49 16.15 -21.93
CA TYR A 454 -12.22 15.81 -23.32
C TYR A 454 -13.14 16.57 -24.29
N GLY A 455 -12.65 16.85 -25.50
CA GLY A 455 -13.43 17.48 -26.55
C GLY A 455 -12.65 17.68 -27.86
N ALA A 456 -13.35 18.17 -28.88
CA ALA A 456 -12.78 18.47 -30.18
C ALA A 456 -12.01 19.80 -30.23
N THR A 457 -12.30 20.71 -29.31
CA THR A 457 -11.72 22.06 -29.23
C THR A 457 -11.14 22.30 -27.83
N PRO A 458 -9.96 22.92 -27.73
CA PRO A 458 -9.25 23.06 -26.45
C PRO A 458 -10.01 23.95 -25.43
N ASP A 459 -10.85 24.87 -25.91
CA ASP A 459 -11.55 25.84 -25.07
C ASP A 459 -12.91 25.35 -24.53
N THR A 460 -13.48 24.29 -25.10
CA THR A 460 -14.82 23.80 -24.73
C THR A 460 -14.81 22.29 -24.45
N LEU A 461 -13.91 21.87 -23.56
CA LEU A 461 -13.80 20.48 -23.12
C LEU A 461 -14.95 20.12 -22.16
N ALA A 462 -15.57 18.96 -22.36
CA ALA A 462 -16.60 18.43 -21.48
C ALA A 462 -16.00 17.49 -20.43
N LEU A 463 -16.57 17.48 -19.23
CA LEU A 463 -16.23 16.48 -18.20
C LEU A 463 -16.66 15.10 -18.70
N VAL A 464 -15.72 14.16 -18.76
CA VAL A 464 -16.00 12.78 -19.19
C VAL A 464 -15.95 11.79 -18.05
N GLN A 465 -15.20 12.07 -16.98
CA GLN A 465 -15.08 11.17 -15.83
C GLN A 465 -14.57 11.93 -14.59
N SER A 466 -15.13 11.61 -13.43
CA SER A 466 -14.55 11.94 -12.13
C SER A 466 -14.03 10.64 -11.49
N SER A 467 -12.81 10.65 -10.97
CA SER A 467 -12.17 9.44 -10.40
C SER A 467 -11.09 9.80 -9.38
N SER A 468 -10.70 8.85 -8.54
CA SER A 468 -9.50 8.97 -7.70
C SER A 468 -8.20 8.53 -8.39
N SER A 469 -8.29 8.12 -9.67
CA SER A 469 -7.14 7.67 -10.45
C SER A 469 -6.42 8.87 -11.07
N LEU A 470 -5.11 8.94 -10.84
CA LEU A 470 -4.21 9.90 -11.49
C LEU A 470 -3.89 9.51 -12.96
N SER A 471 -4.52 8.45 -13.48
CA SER A 471 -4.41 8.04 -14.88
C SER A 471 -5.78 7.73 -15.50
N ARG A 472 -5.94 8.05 -16.78
CA ARG A 472 -7.14 7.72 -17.56
C ARG A 472 -6.79 7.25 -18.96
N GLN A 473 -7.38 6.11 -19.33
CA GLN A 473 -7.35 5.60 -20.70
C GLN A 473 -8.53 6.16 -21.51
N TYR A 474 -8.23 6.79 -22.64
CA TYR A 474 -9.15 7.14 -23.71
C TYR A 474 -9.19 5.98 -24.70
N THR A 475 -10.38 5.59 -25.13
CA THR A 475 -10.60 4.51 -26.09
C THR A 475 -11.55 4.95 -27.17
N GLY A 476 -11.35 4.46 -28.40
CA GLY A 476 -12.21 4.80 -29.53
C GLY A 476 -12.16 6.29 -29.90
N LEU A 477 -10.99 6.91 -29.77
CA LEU A 477 -10.78 8.29 -30.21
C LEU A 477 -11.13 8.41 -31.71
N PRO A 478 -11.93 9.41 -32.11
CA PRO A 478 -12.19 9.67 -33.52
C PRO A 478 -10.91 10.06 -34.23
N TRP A 479 -10.83 9.75 -35.53
CA TRP A 479 -9.74 10.20 -36.37
C TRP A 479 -9.72 11.72 -36.43
N GLY A 480 -8.54 12.31 -36.29
CA GLY A 480 -8.37 13.74 -36.10
C GLY A 480 -7.63 14.09 -34.82
N VAL A 481 -7.61 15.39 -34.53
CA VAL A 481 -7.06 15.93 -33.29
C VAL A 481 -8.20 16.14 -32.31
N SER A 482 -8.00 15.67 -31.09
CA SER A 482 -8.85 15.89 -29.94
C SER A 482 -8.01 16.43 -28.79
N TYR A 483 -8.65 16.96 -27.77
CA TYR A 483 -7.97 17.62 -26.66
C TYR A 483 -8.46 17.04 -25.34
N ALA A 484 -7.56 16.98 -24.37
CA ALA A 484 -7.87 16.50 -23.05
C ALA A 484 -7.09 17.26 -21.98
N LYS A 485 -7.64 17.30 -20.78
CA LYS A 485 -6.97 17.83 -19.58
C LYS A 485 -7.51 17.14 -18.33
N ALA A 486 -6.78 17.31 -17.23
CA ALA A 486 -7.21 16.91 -15.90
C ALA A 486 -7.37 18.15 -15.01
N VAL A 487 -8.36 18.13 -14.13
CA VAL A 487 -8.52 19.09 -13.03
C VAL A 487 -8.49 18.29 -11.75
N VAL A 488 -7.42 18.47 -10.98
CA VAL A 488 -7.26 17.87 -9.65
C VAL A 488 -7.98 18.75 -8.65
N LYS A 489 -8.97 18.18 -7.97
CA LYS A 489 -9.86 18.92 -7.08
C LYS A 489 -9.15 19.26 -5.78
N GLY A 490 -9.18 20.55 -5.45
CA GLY A 490 -8.81 21.02 -4.12
C GLY A 490 -9.89 20.64 -3.10
N LYS A 491 -9.46 20.38 -1.87
CA LYS A 491 -10.37 20.15 -0.73
C LYS A 491 -10.15 21.25 0.31
N CYS A 492 -11.24 21.58 1.02
CA CYS A 492 -11.24 22.49 2.17
C CYS A 492 -10.55 23.83 1.95
N GLY A 493 -10.99 24.52 0.90
CA GLY A 493 -10.50 25.85 0.56
C GLY A 493 -9.18 25.84 -0.22
N ALA A 494 -8.54 24.70 -0.44
CA ALA A 494 -7.50 24.59 -1.46
C ALA A 494 -8.12 24.80 -2.85
N ALA A 495 -7.44 25.58 -3.69
CA ALA A 495 -7.85 25.76 -5.07
C ALA A 495 -7.60 24.48 -5.90
N ASP A 496 -8.42 24.25 -6.91
CA ASP A 496 -8.20 23.21 -7.90
C ASP A 496 -6.91 23.45 -8.68
N ALA A 497 -6.20 22.38 -9.01
CA ALA A 497 -5.06 22.42 -9.91
C ALA A 497 -5.47 21.91 -11.29
N THR A 498 -5.33 22.75 -12.32
CA THR A 498 -5.63 22.38 -13.70
C THR A 498 -4.34 21.99 -14.43
N SER A 499 -4.34 20.85 -15.11
CA SER A 499 -3.23 20.44 -15.98
C SER A 499 -3.20 21.28 -17.26
N ASN A 500 -2.09 21.21 -17.98
CA ASN A 500 -2.04 21.65 -19.37
C ASN A 500 -3.09 20.89 -20.20
N THR A 501 -3.70 21.58 -21.15
CA THR A 501 -4.48 20.94 -22.21
C THR A 501 -3.51 20.31 -23.21
N VAL A 502 -3.68 19.01 -23.45
CA VAL A 502 -2.86 18.25 -24.40
C VAL A 502 -3.67 17.82 -25.60
N ALA A 503 -3.02 17.72 -26.75
CA ALA A 503 -3.63 17.24 -27.98
C ALA A 503 -3.35 15.75 -28.20
N LEU A 504 -4.39 15.04 -28.59
CA LEU A 504 -4.40 13.63 -28.91
C LEU A 504 -4.80 13.46 -30.37
N LYS A 505 -3.87 12.99 -31.21
CA LYS A 505 -4.13 12.72 -32.62
C LYS A 505 -4.27 11.22 -32.84
N SER A 506 -5.43 10.81 -33.35
CA SER A 506 -5.63 9.45 -33.89
C SER A 506 -5.77 9.53 -35.40
N VAL A 507 -5.21 8.55 -36.09
CA VAL A 507 -5.24 8.45 -37.55
C VAL A 507 -5.90 7.13 -37.97
N PRO A 508 -6.55 7.06 -39.14
CA PRO A 508 -7.10 5.82 -39.64
C PRO A 508 -6.01 4.79 -39.90
N PRO A 509 -6.24 3.49 -39.65
CA PRO A 509 -5.25 2.46 -39.92
C PRO A 509 -5.03 2.27 -41.43
N ILE A 510 -3.77 2.09 -41.85
CA ILE A 510 -3.42 1.55 -43.16
C ILE A 510 -3.38 0.03 -43.06
N THR A 511 -4.18 -0.64 -43.87
CA THR A 511 -4.30 -2.11 -43.94
C THR A 511 -3.72 -2.60 -45.26
N VAL A 512 -2.75 -3.51 -45.19
CA VAL A 512 -2.24 -4.22 -46.37
C VAL A 512 -3.18 -5.35 -46.73
N PHE A 513 -3.63 -5.39 -47.99
CA PHE A 513 -4.45 -6.49 -48.53
C PHE A 513 -3.69 -7.34 -49.57
N ALA A 514 -2.60 -6.82 -50.14
CA ALA A 514 -1.69 -7.58 -51.00
C ALA A 514 -0.24 -7.30 -50.60
N GLN A 515 0.51 -8.36 -50.29
CA GLN A 515 1.92 -8.26 -49.93
C GLN A 515 2.80 -8.59 -51.12
N VAL A 516 3.95 -7.90 -51.20
CA VAL A 516 4.95 -8.12 -52.24
C VAL A 516 5.49 -9.55 -52.13
N PRO A 517 5.66 -10.31 -53.23
CA PRO A 517 6.31 -11.61 -53.18
C PRO A 517 7.70 -11.51 -52.55
N ALA A 518 8.17 -12.55 -51.85
CA ALA A 518 9.52 -12.54 -51.26
C ALA A 518 10.62 -12.43 -52.33
N ARG A 519 10.35 -12.91 -53.56
CA ARG A 519 11.25 -12.84 -54.70
C ARG A 519 10.49 -12.53 -55.98
N ILE A 520 11.08 -11.71 -56.84
CA ILE A 520 10.63 -11.40 -58.21
C ILE A 520 11.78 -11.76 -59.16
N ALA A 521 11.48 -12.54 -60.20
CA ALA A 521 12.44 -12.90 -61.24
C ALA A 521 12.02 -12.25 -62.56
N ILE A 522 12.97 -11.63 -63.26
CA ILE A 522 12.76 -10.91 -64.53
C ILE A 522 13.81 -11.42 -65.51
N LEU A 523 13.45 -11.67 -66.77
CA LEU A 523 14.45 -11.97 -67.78
C LEU A 523 15.16 -10.70 -68.23
N GLU A 524 16.45 -10.80 -68.54
CA GLU A 524 17.20 -9.70 -69.14
C GLU A 524 16.51 -9.23 -70.43
N ASP A 525 16.48 -7.92 -70.65
CA ASP A 525 15.73 -7.25 -71.71
C ASP A 525 14.18 -7.28 -71.59
N GLU A 526 13.60 -7.92 -70.57
CA GLU A 526 12.15 -7.83 -70.27
C GLU A 526 11.79 -6.68 -69.33
N TYR A 527 10.49 -6.38 -69.20
CA TYR A 527 9.95 -5.36 -68.31
C TYR A 527 9.05 -6.00 -67.27
N TYR A 528 9.25 -5.63 -66.00
CA TYR A 528 8.30 -5.91 -64.93
C TYR A 528 7.43 -4.68 -64.70
N ALA A 529 6.12 -4.83 -64.84
CA ALA A 529 5.14 -3.78 -64.58
C ALA A 529 3.91 -4.44 -63.95
N ASP A 530 3.93 -4.59 -62.63
CA ASP A 530 2.85 -5.20 -61.86
C ASP A 530 2.65 -4.44 -60.53
N VAL A 531 1.52 -4.67 -59.85
CA VAL A 531 1.15 -4.07 -58.57
C VAL A 531 1.32 -5.12 -57.45
N PRO A 532 2.57 -5.49 -57.07
CA PRO A 532 2.78 -6.54 -56.09
C PRO A 532 2.43 -6.10 -54.65
N PHE A 533 2.23 -4.80 -54.40
CA PHE A 533 1.81 -4.28 -53.10
C PHE A 533 0.46 -3.58 -53.17
N GLY A 534 -0.44 -3.93 -52.25
CA GLY A 534 -1.77 -3.33 -52.16
C GLY A 534 -2.10 -2.98 -50.72
N ALA A 535 -2.39 -1.70 -50.49
CA ALA A 535 -2.80 -1.18 -49.20
C ALA A 535 -4.01 -0.25 -49.35
N GLN A 536 -4.85 -0.22 -48.31
CA GLN A 536 -5.99 0.67 -48.20
C GLN A 536 -5.98 1.35 -46.83
N ILE A 537 -6.66 2.49 -46.70
CA ILE A 537 -6.78 3.22 -45.44
C ILE A 537 -8.24 3.25 -44.99
N GLY A 538 -8.47 3.19 -43.67
CA GLY A 538 -9.81 3.03 -43.09
C GLY A 538 -10.82 4.10 -43.50
N ASP A 539 -10.38 5.31 -43.87
CA ASP A 539 -11.25 6.42 -44.31
C ASP A 539 -11.33 6.59 -45.83
N SER A 540 -10.72 5.68 -46.60
CA SER A 540 -10.67 5.71 -48.07
C SER A 540 -9.98 6.95 -48.67
N THR A 541 -9.18 7.68 -47.89
CA THR A 541 -8.36 8.78 -48.44
C THR A 541 -7.22 8.26 -49.32
N ALA A 542 -6.67 9.14 -50.16
CA ALA A 542 -5.61 8.77 -51.09
C ALA A 542 -4.31 8.36 -50.35
N LEU A 543 -3.68 7.32 -50.86
CA LEU A 543 -2.38 6.81 -50.45
C LEU A 543 -1.35 7.10 -51.54
N THR A 544 -0.11 7.35 -51.14
CA THR A 544 1.04 7.43 -52.05
C THR A 544 1.98 6.26 -51.76
N PHE A 545 2.34 5.54 -52.82
CA PHE A 545 3.26 4.41 -52.80
C PHE A 545 4.61 4.88 -53.33
N GLN A 546 5.66 4.79 -52.52
CA GLN A 546 7.03 5.10 -52.93
C GLN A 546 7.87 3.83 -52.81
N TRP A 547 8.46 3.40 -53.91
CA TRP A 547 9.41 2.30 -53.90
C TRP A 547 10.79 2.78 -53.48
N PHE A 548 11.48 1.91 -52.76
CA PHE A 548 12.87 2.06 -52.37
C PHE A 548 13.64 0.83 -52.85
N ARG A 549 14.87 1.04 -53.33
CA ARG A 549 15.75 -0.05 -53.77
C ARG A 549 17.12 0.01 -53.15
N LYS A 550 17.77 -1.15 -53.10
CA LYS A 550 19.17 -1.34 -52.72
C LYS A 550 19.78 -2.37 -53.67
N VAL A 551 20.60 -1.90 -54.61
CA VAL A 551 21.16 -2.69 -55.71
C VAL A 551 22.70 -2.69 -55.69
N GLY A 552 23.33 -3.73 -56.24
CA GLY A 552 24.78 -3.86 -56.33
C GLY A 552 25.50 -3.77 -54.97
N VAL A 553 26.44 -2.83 -54.85
CA VAL A 553 27.23 -2.59 -53.63
C VAL A 553 26.62 -1.53 -52.69
N ALA A 554 25.39 -1.06 -52.97
CA ALA A 554 24.73 -0.06 -52.13
C ALA A 554 24.50 -0.60 -50.71
N THR A 555 24.71 0.24 -49.69
CA THR A 555 24.52 -0.12 -48.28
C THR A 555 23.16 0.30 -47.74
N GLU A 556 22.53 1.30 -48.35
CA GLU A 556 21.26 1.90 -47.93
C GLU A 556 20.20 1.80 -49.02
N PHE A 557 18.94 1.92 -48.62
CA PHE A 557 17.82 2.02 -49.55
C PHE A 557 17.65 3.45 -50.03
N THR A 558 17.51 3.63 -51.34
CA THR A 558 17.22 4.92 -51.97
C THR A 558 15.87 4.87 -52.67
N GLU A 559 15.22 6.03 -52.82
CA GLU A 559 14.00 6.15 -53.60
C GLU A 559 14.21 5.59 -55.02
N PHE A 560 13.20 4.88 -55.52
CA PHE A 560 13.16 4.26 -56.83
C PHE A 560 11.84 4.58 -57.50
N GLY A 561 11.89 5.21 -58.67
CA GLY A 561 10.70 5.66 -59.36
C GLY A 561 10.04 6.85 -58.69
N LEU A 562 9.10 7.45 -59.41
CA LEU A 562 8.20 8.46 -58.87
C LEU A 562 7.15 7.81 -57.97
N PRO A 563 6.64 8.54 -56.96
CA PRO A 563 5.54 8.06 -56.16
C PRO A 563 4.27 7.81 -57.02
N THR A 564 3.60 6.71 -56.77
CA THR A 564 2.40 6.25 -57.51
C THR A 564 1.16 6.20 -56.62
N ALA A 565 -0.02 6.14 -57.24
CA ALA A 565 -1.31 6.01 -56.53
C ALA A 565 -1.64 4.56 -56.15
N ASP A 566 -0.90 3.60 -56.70
CA ASP A 566 -0.98 2.16 -56.45
C ASP A 566 0.43 1.61 -56.20
N GLY A 567 0.54 0.37 -55.72
CA GLY A 567 1.84 -0.27 -55.50
C GLY A 567 2.50 -0.79 -56.78
N LEU A 568 2.33 -0.12 -57.92
CA LEU A 568 2.97 -0.46 -59.19
C LEU A 568 4.49 -0.41 -59.04
N LEU A 569 5.16 -1.50 -59.37
CA LEU A 569 6.61 -1.60 -59.46
C LEU A 569 6.99 -1.74 -60.93
N ASN A 570 7.77 -0.78 -61.44
CA ASN A 570 8.31 -0.80 -62.80
C ASN A 570 9.81 -1.09 -62.77
N ILE A 571 10.25 -2.16 -63.43
CA ILE A 571 11.66 -2.50 -63.58
C ILE A 571 11.95 -2.80 -65.06
N PRO A 572 12.85 -2.03 -65.71
CA PRO A 572 13.61 -0.89 -65.21
C PRO A 572 12.69 0.31 -64.91
N GLU A 573 13.21 1.33 -64.20
CA GLU A 573 12.44 2.50 -63.73
C GLU A 573 11.64 3.20 -64.84
N ASP A 574 12.23 3.30 -66.05
CA ASP A 574 11.58 3.81 -67.25
C ASP A 574 11.20 2.64 -68.17
N PRO A 575 9.90 2.30 -68.30
CA PRO A 575 9.43 1.27 -69.22
C PRO A 575 9.69 1.59 -70.71
N GLY A 576 10.07 2.83 -71.04
CA GLY A 576 10.45 3.26 -72.38
C GLY A 576 11.95 3.17 -72.69
N ALA A 577 12.78 2.77 -71.72
CA ALA A 577 14.21 2.60 -71.93
C ALA A 577 14.47 1.43 -72.89
N PRO A 578 15.21 1.61 -74.02
CA PRO A 578 15.28 0.63 -75.10
C PRO A 578 15.95 -0.72 -74.76
N GLN A 579 16.46 -0.90 -73.54
CA GLN A 579 17.28 -2.04 -73.11
C GLN A 579 16.62 -2.94 -72.05
N GLY A 580 15.35 -2.71 -71.67
CA GLY A 580 14.67 -3.56 -70.67
C GLY A 580 15.41 -3.66 -69.33
N ALA A 581 15.06 -4.66 -68.51
CA ALA A 581 15.67 -4.85 -67.20
C ALA A 581 17.09 -5.43 -67.37
N GLY A 582 18.05 -4.90 -66.61
CA GLY A 582 19.43 -5.35 -66.64
C GLY A 582 19.94 -5.89 -65.30
N PRO A 583 21.13 -6.52 -65.26
CA PRO A 583 21.71 -7.03 -64.01
C PRO A 583 21.85 -5.97 -62.90
N ALA A 584 21.97 -4.70 -63.28
CA ALA A 584 22.04 -3.56 -62.35
C ALA A 584 20.75 -3.30 -61.56
N ASP A 585 19.61 -3.81 -62.03
CA ASP A 585 18.32 -3.73 -61.33
C ASP A 585 18.13 -4.87 -60.31
N SER A 586 19.05 -5.82 -60.24
CA SER A 586 19.02 -6.88 -59.22
C SER A 586 19.37 -6.34 -57.85
N GLY A 587 18.53 -6.64 -56.85
CA GLY A 587 18.72 -6.17 -55.49
C GLY A 587 17.51 -6.35 -54.59
N GLN A 588 17.44 -5.55 -53.54
CA GLN A 588 16.34 -5.56 -52.57
C GLN A 588 15.45 -4.35 -52.78
N TYR A 589 14.14 -4.55 -52.68
CA TYR A 589 13.12 -3.51 -52.86
C TYR A 589 12.11 -3.56 -51.73
N PHE A 590 11.56 -2.42 -51.33
CA PHE A 590 10.34 -2.36 -50.52
C PHE A 590 9.52 -1.13 -50.90
N CYS A 591 8.23 -1.16 -50.61
CA CYS A 591 7.33 -0.04 -50.86
C CYS A 591 6.94 0.59 -49.53
N ARG A 592 7.08 1.91 -49.41
CA ARG A 592 6.48 2.69 -48.33
C ARG A 592 5.16 3.27 -48.81
N VAL A 593 4.10 3.01 -48.07
CA VAL A 593 2.79 3.61 -48.29
C VAL A 593 2.57 4.69 -47.26
N THR A 594 2.33 5.92 -47.74
CA THR A 594 2.08 7.10 -46.90
C THR A 594 0.68 7.63 -47.15
N SER A 595 -0.04 7.98 -46.08
CA SER A 595 -1.31 8.69 -46.21
C SER A 595 -1.09 10.13 -46.64
N ASN A 596 -1.75 10.56 -47.72
CA ASN A 596 -1.64 11.92 -48.23
C ASN A 596 -2.29 12.96 -47.31
N VAL A 597 -3.29 12.52 -46.53
CA VAL A 597 -4.03 13.37 -45.59
C VAL A 597 -3.43 13.30 -44.19
N TRP A 598 -3.02 12.11 -43.75
CA TRP A 598 -2.65 11.88 -42.37
C TRP A 598 -1.14 11.77 -42.12
N GLY A 599 -0.32 11.73 -43.18
CA GLY A 599 1.15 11.76 -43.11
C GLY A 599 1.84 10.51 -42.55
N HIS A 600 1.11 9.61 -41.86
CA HIS A 600 1.67 8.35 -41.36
C HIS A 600 1.88 7.35 -42.50
N SER A 601 2.84 6.45 -42.30
CA SER A 601 3.23 5.46 -43.28
C SER A 601 3.43 4.06 -42.69
N ILE A 602 3.36 3.07 -43.57
CA ILE A 602 3.76 1.69 -43.31
C ILE A 602 4.67 1.22 -44.44
N ASP A 603 5.57 0.29 -44.12
CA ASP A 603 6.47 -0.32 -45.10
C ASP A 603 6.00 -1.75 -45.45
N SER A 604 6.14 -2.13 -46.72
CA SER A 604 6.00 -3.51 -47.16
C SER A 604 7.13 -4.38 -46.60
N GLN A 605 6.99 -5.69 -46.71
CA GLN A 605 8.17 -6.55 -46.60
C GLN A 605 9.18 -6.26 -47.72
N VAL A 606 10.45 -6.56 -47.46
CA VAL A 606 11.51 -6.47 -48.47
C VAL A 606 11.41 -7.64 -49.43
N THR A 607 11.37 -7.35 -50.73
CA THR A 607 11.44 -8.33 -51.82
C THR A 607 12.84 -8.36 -52.45
N SER A 608 13.27 -9.52 -52.92
CA SER A 608 14.49 -9.64 -53.73
C SER A 608 14.13 -9.70 -55.21
N VAL A 609 14.64 -8.77 -56.00
CA VAL A 609 14.51 -8.75 -57.46
C VAL A 609 15.79 -9.35 -58.07
N ASN A 610 15.63 -10.33 -58.95
CA ASN A 610 16.71 -10.96 -59.70
C ASN A 610 16.44 -10.85 -61.20
N VAL A 611 17.35 -10.20 -61.93
CA VAL A 611 17.34 -10.16 -63.40
C VAL A 611 18.29 -11.25 -63.92
N VAL A 612 17.79 -12.15 -64.77
CA VAL A 612 18.51 -13.35 -65.23
C VAL A 612 18.47 -13.49 -66.76
N SER A 613 19.52 -14.04 -67.37
CA SER A 613 19.66 -14.13 -68.82
C SER A 613 19.03 -15.38 -69.47
N PHE A 614 18.27 -16.19 -68.71
CA PHE A 614 17.59 -17.40 -69.21
C PHE A 614 16.34 -17.75 -68.39
N ASP A 615 15.37 -18.42 -69.02
CA ASP A 615 14.07 -18.80 -68.42
C ASP A 615 14.25 -19.57 -67.10
N SER A 616 13.67 -19.02 -66.03
CA SER A 616 13.70 -19.56 -64.66
C SER A 616 13.12 -20.98 -64.50
N ASN A 617 12.53 -21.57 -65.55
CA ASN A 617 12.10 -22.97 -65.58
C ASN A 617 13.23 -23.98 -65.91
N VAL A 618 14.44 -23.53 -66.24
CA VAL A 618 15.58 -24.38 -66.63
C VAL A 618 16.62 -24.46 -65.50
N TYR A 619 17.04 -25.67 -65.11
CA TYR A 619 18.11 -25.83 -64.11
C TYR A 619 19.51 -25.70 -64.72
N ASP A 620 20.26 -24.69 -64.28
CA ASP A 620 21.68 -24.47 -64.61
C ASP A 620 22.57 -24.86 -63.41
N PRO A 621 23.41 -25.91 -63.54
CA PRO A 621 24.32 -26.34 -62.47
C PRO A 621 25.47 -25.37 -62.19
N PHE A 622 25.81 -24.44 -63.10
CA PHE A 622 26.83 -23.41 -62.87
C PHE A 622 26.25 -22.17 -62.18
N ALA A 623 24.98 -21.86 -62.43
CA ALA A 623 24.27 -20.74 -61.81
C ALA A 623 23.43 -21.11 -60.57
N GLN A 624 23.32 -22.40 -60.24
CA GLN A 624 22.50 -22.93 -59.14
C GLN A 624 21.03 -22.44 -59.16
N SER A 625 20.46 -22.25 -60.35
CA SER A 625 19.10 -21.73 -60.55
C SER A 625 18.25 -22.72 -61.37
N GLY A 626 16.93 -22.75 -61.19
CA GLY A 626 15.94 -23.66 -61.80
C GLY A 626 15.06 -24.36 -60.74
N PRO A 627 14.04 -25.18 -61.11
CA PRO A 627 13.16 -25.83 -60.14
C PRO A 627 13.90 -26.90 -59.31
N GLN A 628 14.54 -26.45 -58.22
CA GLN A 628 14.98 -27.27 -57.12
C GLN A 628 13.74 -27.79 -56.34
N GLY A 629 13.77 -29.04 -55.88
CA GLY A 629 12.74 -29.58 -54.97
C GLY A 629 11.83 -30.71 -55.48
N ARG A 630 12.12 -31.34 -56.64
CA ARG A 630 11.41 -32.58 -57.03
C ARG A 630 12.03 -33.77 -56.31
N VAL A 631 11.32 -34.35 -55.35
CA VAL A 631 11.76 -35.52 -54.57
C VAL A 631 10.94 -36.75 -54.97
N ILE A 632 11.61 -37.89 -55.17
CA ILE A 632 10.96 -39.20 -55.18
C ILE A 632 11.23 -39.84 -53.83
N ASP A 633 10.19 -40.14 -53.05
CA ASP A 633 10.33 -40.83 -51.75
C ASP A 633 9.36 -42.02 -51.63
N ASN A 634 9.92 -43.22 -51.75
CA ASN A 634 9.28 -44.53 -51.65
C ASN A 634 7.95 -44.65 -52.42
N PRO A 635 7.94 -44.44 -53.74
CA PRO A 635 6.73 -44.58 -54.52
C PRO A 635 6.28 -46.03 -54.64
N ALA A 636 4.98 -46.25 -54.89
CA ALA A 636 4.43 -47.57 -55.16
C ALA A 636 4.64 -48.00 -56.63
N VAL A 637 4.51 -47.06 -57.57
CA VAL A 637 4.61 -47.30 -59.02
C VAL A 637 5.45 -46.21 -59.69
N ILE A 638 6.40 -46.62 -60.54
CA ILE A 638 7.16 -45.75 -61.43
C ILE A 638 6.97 -46.24 -62.86
N ALA A 639 6.45 -45.39 -63.75
CA ALA A 639 6.32 -45.68 -65.17
C ALA A 639 7.10 -44.67 -66.01
N VAL A 640 8.14 -45.14 -66.70
CA VAL A 640 8.97 -44.31 -67.59
C VAL A 640 8.59 -44.59 -69.03
N ASP A 641 8.23 -43.55 -69.77
CA ASP A 641 8.11 -43.57 -71.23
C ASP A 641 9.24 -42.74 -71.86
N SER A 642 10.28 -43.44 -72.31
CA SER A 642 11.43 -42.84 -72.98
C SER A 642 11.16 -42.52 -74.47
N GLY A 643 10.07 -43.03 -75.04
CA GLY A 643 9.65 -42.82 -76.44
C GLY A 643 8.79 -41.57 -76.62
N ALA A 644 8.11 -41.11 -75.56
CA ALA A 644 7.37 -39.85 -75.56
C ALA A 644 8.26 -38.65 -75.93
N THR A 645 7.67 -37.59 -76.49
CA THR A 645 8.38 -36.34 -76.81
C THR A 645 7.56 -35.16 -76.29
N PRO A 646 7.94 -34.53 -75.16
CA PRO A 646 9.11 -34.86 -74.33
C PRO A 646 8.98 -36.21 -73.60
N PRO A 647 10.10 -36.87 -73.23
CA PRO A 647 10.06 -38.08 -72.41
C PRO A 647 9.29 -37.86 -71.11
N THR A 648 8.67 -38.91 -70.56
CA THR A 648 7.90 -38.79 -69.32
C THR A 648 8.26 -39.86 -68.29
N ILE A 649 8.28 -39.48 -67.02
CA ILE A 649 8.34 -40.40 -65.89
C ILE A 649 7.15 -40.11 -64.98
N THR A 650 6.30 -41.10 -64.75
CA THR A 650 5.11 -41.01 -63.91
C THR A 650 5.38 -41.74 -62.60
N VAL A 651 5.25 -41.05 -61.48
CA VAL A 651 5.45 -41.62 -60.14
C VAL A 651 4.13 -41.54 -59.39
N ASP A 652 3.57 -42.69 -59.01
CA ASP A 652 2.25 -42.79 -58.35
C ASP A 652 1.15 -41.97 -59.03
N GLY A 653 1.14 -41.97 -60.37
CA GLY A 653 0.17 -41.25 -61.20
C GLY A 653 0.53 -39.77 -61.48
N THR A 654 1.59 -39.24 -60.87
CA THR A 654 2.06 -37.87 -61.12
C THR A 654 3.09 -37.85 -62.26
N PRO A 655 2.81 -37.21 -63.40
CA PRO A 655 3.74 -37.14 -64.51
C PRO A 655 4.80 -36.05 -64.30
N TYR A 656 6.06 -36.41 -64.53
CA TYR A 656 7.19 -35.50 -64.65
C TYR A 656 7.74 -35.56 -66.07
N LEU A 657 7.89 -34.39 -66.68
CA LEU A 657 8.49 -34.26 -68.00
C LEU A 657 10.02 -34.34 -67.88
N GLY A 658 10.63 -35.10 -68.78
CA GLY A 658 12.07 -35.23 -68.96
C GLY A 658 12.58 -34.41 -70.14
N GLU A 659 13.91 -34.38 -70.26
CA GLU A 659 14.67 -33.74 -71.32
C GLU A 659 15.06 -34.78 -72.39
N LEU A 660 15.11 -34.36 -73.65
CA LEU A 660 15.78 -35.11 -74.71
C LEU A 660 17.19 -34.57 -74.91
N ALA A 661 18.20 -35.29 -74.41
CA ALA A 661 19.61 -34.93 -74.54
C ALA A 661 20.30 -35.74 -75.65
N ALA A 662 21.50 -35.32 -76.06
CA ALA A 662 22.31 -35.96 -77.11
C ALA A 662 21.52 -36.24 -78.40
N THR A 663 20.75 -35.25 -78.87
CA THR A 663 19.88 -35.34 -80.05
C THR A 663 20.64 -35.63 -81.36
N ASP A 664 21.96 -35.45 -81.35
CA ASP A 664 22.89 -35.79 -82.42
C ASP A 664 23.14 -37.30 -82.56
N ILE A 665 22.77 -38.13 -81.57
CA ILE A 665 22.84 -39.59 -81.61
C ILE A 665 21.42 -40.15 -81.66
N ALA A 666 20.99 -40.76 -82.77
CA ALA A 666 19.63 -41.32 -82.86
C ALA A 666 19.48 -42.58 -81.98
N PRO A 667 18.43 -42.70 -81.13
CA PRO A 667 17.23 -41.85 -81.01
C PRO A 667 17.26 -40.74 -79.93
N GLY A 668 18.42 -40.40 -79.36
CA GLY A 668 18.62 -39.46 -78.25
C GLY A 668 18.52 -40.13 -76.88
N VAL A 669 18.85 -39.42 -75.79
CA VAL A 669 18.78 -39.91 -74.41
C VAL A 669 17.65 -39.19 -73.65
N ALA A 670 16.78 -39.94 -73.00
CA ALA A 670 15.75 -39.40 -72.11
C ALA A 670 16.36 -39.12 -70.72
N VAL A 671 16.38 -37.86 -70.30
CA VAL A 671 17.03 -37.42 -69.06
C VAL A 671 16.00 -36.88 -68.07
N PHE A 672 16.02 -37.40 -66.84
CA PHE A 672 15.16 -36.95 -65.73
C PHE A 672 16.04 -36.55 -64.55
N ARG A 673 15.76 -35.40 -63.93
CA ARG A 673 16.58 -34.82 -62.85
C ARG A 673 15.72 -34.52 -61.62
N PHE A 674 16.18 -34.93 -60.45
CA PHE A 674 15.51 -34.82 -59.15
C PHE A 674 16.45 -34.22 -58.08
N GLU A 675 15.88 -33.74 -56.97
CA GLU A 675 16.63 -33.28 -55.80
C GLU A 675 17.19 -34.48 -55.03
N SER A 676 16.32 -35.43 -54.68
CA SER A 676 16.69 -36.71 -54.06
C SER A 676 15.76 -37.81 -54.54
N ILE A 677 16.27 -39.04 -54.53
CA ILE A 677 15.54 -40.22 -54.98
C ILE A 677 15.71 -41.32 -53.94
N LYS A 678 14.59 -41.81 -53.42
CA LYS A 678 14.52 -43.01 -52.59
C LYS A 678 13.43 -43.90 -53.13
N VAL A 679 13.79 -45.09 -53.60
CA VAL A 679 12.85 -46.09 -54.12
C VAL A 679 13.09 -47.39 -53.39
N GLY A 680 12.12 -47.85 -52.59
CA GLY A 680 12.23 -49.10 -51.82
C GLY A 680 11.97 -50.35 -52.67
N ALA A 681 12.41 -51.52 -52.21
CA ALA A 681 12.29 -52.81 -52.91
C ALA A 681 10.87 -53.20 -53.36
N GLY A 682 9.82 -52.61 -52.79
CA GLY A 682 8.42 -52.87 -53.14
C GLY A 682 7.85 -52.07 -54.32
N ALA A 683 8.59 -51.11 -54.89
CA ALA A 683 8.08 -50.27 -55.97
C ALA A 683 8.03 -51.04 -57.31
N ALA A 684 6.92 -50.94 -58.03
CA ALA A 684 6.78 -51.50 -59.37
C ALA A 684 7.32 -50.51 -60.42
N VAL A 685 8.45 -50.85 -61.04
CA VAL A 685 9.10 -50.01 -62.06
C VAL A 685 8.87 -50.58 -63.46
N THR A 686 8.18 -49.83 -64.31
CA THR A 686 7.95 -50.18 -65.72
C THR A 686 8.63 -49.18 -66.65
N LEU A 687 9.30 -49.68 -67.67
CA LEU A 687 10.01 -48.89 -68.68
C LEU A 687 9.47 -49.22 -70.07
N ALA A 688 9.08 -48.18 -70.81
CA ALA A 688 8.64 -48.24 -72.19
C ALA A 688 9.43 -47.23 -73.03
N GLY A 689 9.49 -47.45 -74.35
CA GLY A 689 10.19 -46.59 -75.29
C GLY A 689 11.41 -47.26 -75.93
N ASN A 690 12.20 -46.48 -76.67
CA ASN A 690 13.37 -46.97 -77.40
C ASN A 690 14.63 -46.10 -77.17
N ARG A 691 14.55 -45.08 -76.31
CA ARG A 691 15.68 -44.22 -75.95
C ARG A 691 16.37 -44.73 -74.68
N PRO A 692 17.70 -44.63 -74.56
CA PRO A 692 18.39 -44.76 -73.27
C PRO A 692 17.79 -43.79 -72.25
N VAL A 693 17.75 -44.21 -70.98
CA VAL A 693 17.20 -43.43 -69.86
C VAL A 693 18.32 -43.06 -68.91
N SER A 694 18.40 -41.79 -68.53
CA SER A 694 19.27 -41.27 -67.49
C SER A 694 18.42 -40.61 -66.40
N ILE A 695 18.51 -41.12 -65.18
CA ILE A 695 17.83 -40.57 -64.01
C ILE A 695 18.92 -40.06 -63.07
N LEU A 696 18.86 -38.78 -62.71
CA LEU A 696 19.86 -38.13 -61.88
C LEU A 696 19.23 -37.53 -60.63
N ALA A 697 19.97 -37.56 -59.53
CA ALA A 697 19.66 -36.86 -58.29
C ALA A 697 20.79 -35.87 -57.97
N ALA A 698 20.45 -34.67 -57.48
CA ALA A 698 21.43 -33.69 -57.00
C ALA A 698 22.00 -34.08 -55.62
N GLY A 699 21.15 -34.64 -54.76
CA GLY A 699 21.49 -35.22 -53.46
C GLY A 699 21.50 -36.75 -53.49
N ASP A 700 21.02 -37.37 -52.40
CA ASP A 700 21.07 -38.82 -52.24
C ASP A 700 20.20 -39.57 -53.26
N MET A 701 20.76 -40.64 -53.83
CA MET A 701 20.03 -41.63 -54.63
C MET A 701 20.13 -43.01 -53.98
N VAL A 702 18.98 -43.51 -53.53
CA VAL A 702 18.79 -44.87 -53.05
C VAL A 702 17.76 -45.56 -53.95
N TRP A 703 18.17 -46.62 -54.62
CA TRP A 703 17.31 -47.39 -55.50
C TRP A 703 17.39 -48.88 -55.18
N ASP A 704 16.38 -49.40 -54.50
CA ASP A 704 16.28 -50.78 -54.02
C ASP A 704 15.22 -51.59 -54.81
N ALA A 705 14.41 -50.92 -55.63
CA ALA A 705 13.43 -51.59 -56.50
C ALA A 705 14.08 -52.29 -57.69
N ALA A 706 13.59 -53.49 -58.01
CA ALA A 706 14.00 -54.22 -59.20
C ALA A 706 13.55 -53.51 -60.48
N VAL A 707 14.50 -53.29 -61.39
CA VAL A 707 14.21 -52.73 -62.72
C VAL A 707 14.27 -53.85 -63.75
N THR A 708 13.11 -54.26 -64.27
CA THR A 708 13.06 -55.27 -65.33
C THR A 708 13.14 -54.59 -66.68
N VAL A 709 14.28 -54.74 -67.36
CA VAL A 709 14.44 -54.29 -68.74
C VAL A 709 14.03 -55.43 -69.66
N THR A 710 12.88 -55.29 -70.32
CA THR A 710 12.44 -56.28 -71.31
C THR A 710 13.40 -56.24 -72.51
N PRO A 711 13.85 -57.38 -73.03
CA PRO A 711 14.68 -57.40 -74.23
C PRO A 711 14.05 -56.57 -75.36
N GLY A 712 14.80 -55.61 -75.90
CA GLY A 712 14.36 -54.73 -76.98
C GLY A 712 13.68 -53.43 -76.57
N THR A 713 13.53 -53.12 -75.27
CA THR A 713 12.81 -51.92 -74.80
C THR A 713 13.69 -50.82 -74.17
N LEU A 714 15.01 -51.01 -74.01
CA LEU A 714 15.93 -49.93 -73.61
C LEU A 714 17.33 -50.11 -74.20
N GLY A 715 17.70 -49.23 -75.14
CA GLY A 715 19.08 -48.95 -75.53
C GLY A 715 19.74 -49.89 -76.56
N GLY A 716 19.66 -49.50 -77.84
CA GLY A 716 20.73 -49.77 -78.81
C GLY A 716 20.48 -50.79 -79.93
N GLY A 717 19.45 -50.60 -80.78
CA GLY A 717 19.31 -51.39 -82.01
C GLY A 717 18.88 -52.87 -81.83
N ALA A 718 18.81 -53.63 -82.93
CA ALA A 718 18.29 -55.01 -82.95
C ALA A 718 19.08 -55.93 -81.99
N GLY A 719 18.39 -56.52 -81.02
CA GLY A 719 18.95 -57.14 -79.82
C GLY A 719 19.96 -58.28 -80.04
N GLY A 720 20.99 -58.30 -79.20
CA GLY A 720 21.78 -59.50 -78.95
C GLY A 720 21.03 -60.44 -78.00
N ALA A 721 20.92 -61.73 -78.35
CA ALA A 721 20.34 -62.75 -77.50
C ALA A 721 21.09 -62.83 -76.16
N GLY A 722 20.36 -62.74 -75.04
CA GLY A 722 20.93 -62.80 -73.70
C GLY A 722 21.71 -64.10 -73.46
N GLY A 723 22.95 -63.98 -73.01
CA GLY A 723 23.70 -65.11 -72.45
C GLY A 723 23.14 -65.46 -71.07
N ALA A 724 22.95 -66.75 -70.80
CA ALA A 724 22.58 -67.22 -69.47
C ALA A 724 23.78 -67.08 -68.52
N GLY A 725 23.64 -66.33 -67.42
CA GLY A 725 24.68 -66.17 -66.41
C GLY A 725 24.09 -65.88 -65.04
N GLY A 726 24.27 -66.87 -64.15
CA GLY A 726 24.56 -66.82 -62.71
C GLY A 726 24.18 -65.60 -61.88
#